data_AF-A0AA94JPX8-F1
#
_entry.id   AF-A0AA94JPX8-F1
#
_cell.length_a   1.000
_cell.length_b   1.000
_cell.length_c   1.000
_cell.angle_alpha   90.00
_cell.angle_beta   90.00
_cell.angle_gamma   90.00
#
_symmetry.space_group_name_H-M   'P 1'
#
loop_
_entity.id
_entity.type
_entity.pdbx_description
1 polymer ?
#
loop_
_entity_poly.entity_id
_entity_poly.type
_entity_poly.pdbx_seq_one_letter_code
_entity_poly.pdbx_strand_id
1 'polypeptide(L)'
;MTSGFNYLEKGNFEKAEIFFKDILSSYPENKTARICYARAIGLNKKPEEALILFQKLLDDYPNDYEIKLNYAESMLWNNKFIEGKTYYENLIDLDSKSFPAALGYANCLSNLREYEKALSYVDQALELSKNNPNALISRKYIRLGYADQLSKKNKIQEALKLLDNNLIDDPEDRETLLNKANLLLIKKEYSKAEKTYTKLNKTQNDSIISLNGVALTNHLNNKEKKALRFTLMALTKSHKSSDNTLIYQTTERYIQALIWNKKYKKAQIEINDFKEKTQNSVQSIALQAMLNIYKNNFLEAINEYKNLLVKDSTSFDGNLGIANAYYANDQIKESYNAVNKTLTFFQEQKDANVLLNKIKEKFSSSMEEKISYSFDNNKNTAISSLTTINVPINLKTSLIGKYTYRKTQNTTNDQLAKSNDFILGIHYEFKPKLILTALGGLTTVNSYSQNYVQFLGQVSVKLKPFKFQEIEGGYLREIQNFNAELMGRKIVNNHLYMNYSISTNFNLGGFIQYFRTQQSDDNNRNLLFTSLYYTVLSKPTIKTGINYQFINFKEQKPLFYFSPLRFNAYEIFTDIIRDDKTIDSKGTFYHFIVAGGTQFIENNKNQLTYRLQGKIGYKFSPRLNLHLYSLKSNIASSTAAGFTYTEIGFGFKWLFAKFLNEKRLSKK
;
A
#
# COMPACT_ATOMS: atom_id res chain seq x y z
N MET A 1 15.57 28.34 54.94
CA MET A 1 15.16 27.07 54.29
C MET A 1 13.92 27.21 53.41
N THR A 2 12.78 27.74 53.90
CA THR A 2 11.49 27.83 53.15
C THR A 2 11.60 28.45 51.76
N SER A 3 12.34 29.56 51.60
CA SER A 3 12.54 30.19 50.28
C SER A 3 13.24 29.27 49.29
N GLY A 4 14.24 28.52 49.74
CA GLY A 4 14.95 27.53 48.92
C GLY A 4 14.07 26.35 48.50
N PHE A 5 13.22 25.85 49.40
CA PHE A 5 12.23 24.80 49.06
C PHE A 5 11.25 25.29 48.00
N ASN A 6 10.75 26.52 48.14
CA ASN A 6 9.86 27.13 47.16
C ASN A 6 10.54 27.29 45.78
N TYR A 7 11.83 27.60 45.75
CA TYR A 7 12.59 27.63 44.50
C TYR A 7 12.68 26.24 43.84
N LEU A 8 12.92 25.17 44.61
CA LEU A 8 12.93 23.79 44.09
C LEU A 8 11.54 23.38 43.58
N GLU A 9 10.48 23.62 44.34
CA GLU A 9 9.10 23.24 43.97
C GLU A 9 8.61 23.97 42.72
N LYS A 10 9.00 25.23 42.53
CA LYS A 10 8.66 26.02 41.33
C LYS A 10 9.58 25.78 40.14
N GLY A 11 10.54 24.87 40.26
CA GLY A 11 11.51 24.57 39.21
C GLY A 11 12.55 25.67 38.96
N ASN A 12 12.72 26.61 39.89
CA ASN A 12 13.72 27.68 39.81
C ASN A 12 15.06 27.18 40.36
N PHE A 13 15.63 26.17 39.68
CA PHE A 13 16.77 25.41 40.18
C PHE A 13 18.05 26.23 40.31
N GLU A 14 18.26 27.23 39.46
CA GLU A 14 19.39 28.16 39.56
C GLU A 14 19.34 29.00 40.86
N LYS A 15 18.16 29.57 41.19
CA LYS A 15 18.00 30.30 42.46
C LYS A 15 18.08 29.38 43.67
N ALA A 16 17.57 28.15 43.55
CA ALA A 16 17.72 27.15 44.60
C ALA A 16 19.19 26.81 44.84
N GLU A 17 19.97 26.60 43.77
CA GLU A 17 21.40 26.30 43.82
C GLU A 17 22.16 27.40 44.57
N ILE A 18 21.98 28.66 44.18
CA ILE A 18 22.62 29.82 44.84
C ILE A 18 22.20 29.89 46.32
N PHE A 19 20.90 29.80 46.59
CA PHE A 19 20.37 29.92 47.96
C PHE A 19 20.95 28.85 48.91
N PHE A 20 20.99 27.59 48.48
CA PHE A 20 21.53 26.52 49.32
C PHE A 20 23.06 26.57 49.39
N LYS A 21 23.75 27.06 48.36
CA LYS A 21 25.20 27.31 48.42
C LYS A 21 25.56 28.37 49.48
N ASP A 22 24.79 29.44 49.57
CA ASP A 22 25.01 30.50 50.57
C ASP A 22 24.80 29.96 52.00
N ILE A 23 23.77 29.12 52.20
CA ILE A 23 23.54 28.45 53.49
C ILE A 23 24.73 27.55 53.85
N LEU A 24 25.21 26.75 52.89
CA LEU A 24 26.34 25.85 53.11
C LEU A 24 27.66 26.58 53.34
N SER A 25 27.78 27.84 52.94
CA SER A 25 28.96 28.66 53.23
C SER A 25 29.04 29.03 54.72
N SER A 26 27.90 29.14 55.41
CA SER A 26 27.83 29.39 56.85
C SER A 26 27.66 28.10 57.68
N TYR A 27 27.03 27.08 57.09
CA TYR A 27 26.68 25.82 57.75
C TYR A 27 27.04 24.62 56.84
N PRO A 28 28.34 24.32 56.63
CA PRO A 28 28.77 23.33 55.65
C PRO A 28 28.25 21.92 55.92
N GLU A 29 28.02 21.57 57.19
CA GLU A 29 27.55 20.24 57.60
C GLU A 29 26.02 20.12 57.69
N ASN A 30 25.25 21.15 57.29
CA ASN A 30 23.80 21.08 57.35
C ASN A 30 23.25 20.07 56.34
N LYS A 31 22.87 18.87 56.83
CA LYS A 31 22.37 17.74 56.02
C LYS A 31 21.27 18.14 55.03
N THR A 32 20.23 18.83 55.49
CA THR A 32 19.10 19.24 54.64
C THR A 32 19.54 20.23 53.56
N ALA A 33 20.39 21.21 53.89
CA ALA A 33 20.93 22.13 52.90
C ALA A 33 21.83 21.41 51.88
N ARG A 34 22.62 20.42 52.29
CA ARG A 34 23.44 19.58 51.41
C ARG A 34 22.57 18.77 50.43
N ILE A 35 21.50 18.13 50.93
CA ILE A 35 20.53 17.40 50.08
C ILE A 35 19.90 18.36 49.07
N CYS A 36 19.32 19.47 49.54
CA CYS A 36 18.64 20.42 48.67
C CYS A 36 19.57 21.10 47.66
N TYR A 37 20.83 21.36 48.03
CA TYR A 37 21.86 21.84 47.12
C TYR A 37 22.16 20.82 46.02
N ALA A 38 22.37 19.56 46.37
CA ALA A 38 22.60 18.49 45.41
C ALA A 38 21.41 18.29 44.46
N ARG A 39 20.16 18.34 44.97
CA ARG A 39 18.95 18.32 44.13
C ARG A 39 18.87 19.51 43.19
N ALA A 40 19.16 20.72 43.69
CA ALA A 40 19.14 21.93 42.88
C ALA A 40 20.15 21.86 41.73
N ILE A 41 21.39 21.41 42.01
CA ILE A 41 22.43 21.18 40.99
C ILE A 41 21.98 20.17 39.94
N GLY A 42 21.47 19.00 40.38
CA GLY A 42 21.09 17.93 39.46
C GLY A 42 19.96 18.35 38.52
N LEU A 43 18.94 19.01 39.07
CA LEU A 43 17.81 19.53 38.30
C LEU A 43 18.18 20.78 37.47
N ASN A 44 19.26 21.50 37.84
CA ASN A 44 19.87 22.57 37.06
C ASN A 44 20.87 22.06 36.00
N LYS A 45 20.57 20.91 35.38
CA LYS A 45 21.34 20.31 34.27
C LYS A 45 22.79 19.94 34.61
N LYS A 46 23.14 19.75 35.89
CA LYS A 46 24.44 19.23 36.32
C LYS A 46 24.28 17.88 37.07
N PRO A 47 23.73 16.84 36.41
CA PRO A 47 23.39 15.58 37.08
C PRO A 47 24.62 14.83 37.62
N GLU A 48 25.77 14.92 36.94
CA GLU A 48 27.00 14.24 37.36
C GLU A 48 27.55 14.81 38.68
N GLU A 49 27.55 16.14 38.83
CA GLU A 49 27.94 16.81 40.08
C GLU A 49 27.01 16.43 41.23
N ALA A 50 25.70 16.38 40.98
CA ALA A 50 24.72 15.96 41.98
C ALA A 50 24.96 14.52 42.45
N LEU A 51 25.28 13.59 41.54
CA LEU A 51 25.59 12.20 41.89
C LEU A 51 26.80 12.11 42.82
N ILE A 52 27.86 12.90 42.58
CA ILE A 52 29.04 12.97 43.46
C ILE A 52 28.66 13.52 44.84
N LEU A 53 27.85 14.58 44.88
CA LEU A 53 27.39 15.16 46.15
C LEU A 53 26.52 14.20 46.95
N PHE A 54 25.65 13.43 46.29
CA PHE A 54 24.86 12.40 46.95
C PHE A 54 25.69 11.18 47.37
N GLN A 55 26.73 10.81 46.62
CA GLN A 55 27.68 9.80 47.05
C GLN A 55 28.36 10.22 48.36
N LYS A 56 28.86 11.46 48.43
CA LYS A 56 29.48 11.98 49.67
C LYS A 56 28.49 12.02 50.83
N LEU A 57 27.24 12.44 50.58
CA LEU A 57 26.18 12.39 51.60
C LEU A 57 25.90 10.96 52.06
N LEU A 58 25.94 9.97 51.16
CA LEU A 58 25.76 8.57 51.50
C LEU A 58 26.93 8.03 52.32
N ASP A 59 28.16 8.43 52.01
CA ASP A 59 29.36 8.06 52.75
C ASP A 59 29.31 8.61 54.20
N ASP A 60 28.85 9.85 54.37
CA ASP A 60 28.69 10.49 55.69
C ASP A 60 27.50 9.93 56.48
N TYR A 61 26.44 9.49 55.80
CA TYR A 61 25.19 9.03 56.39
C TYR A 61 24.71 7.67 55.79
N PRO A 62 25.47 6.57 55.96
CA PRO A 62 25.27 5.31 55.23
C PRO A 62 23.96 4.57 55.57
N ASN A 63 23.30 4.95 56.66
CA ASN A 63 22.04 4.34 57.12
C ASN A 63 20.82 5.24 56.92
N ASP A 64 21.00 6.46 56.40
CA ASP A 64 19.89 7.40 56.20
C ASP A 64 19.11 7.06 54.92
N TYR A 65 17.85 6.67 55.09
CA TYR A 65 17.00 6.23 53.98
C TYR A 65 16.67 7.36 52.99
N GLU A 66 16.53 8.60 53.46
CA GLU A 66 16.28 9.77 52.59
C GLU A 66 17.49 10.02 51.68
N ILE A 67 18.70 9.89 52.22
CA ILE A 67 19.93 10.04 51.44
C ILE A 67 20.08 8.90 50.42
N LYS A 68 19.78 7.66 50.83
CA LYS A 68 19.77 6.52 49.89
C LYS A 68 18.79 6.74 48.74
N LEU A 69 17.58 7.24 49.03
CA LEU A 69 16.59 7.58 48.01
C LEU A 69 17.07 8.65 47.04
N ASN A 70 17.66 9.75 47.55
CA ASN A 70 18.16 10.82 46.71
C ASN A 70 19.38 10.39 45.87
N TYR A 71 20.25 9.54 46.43
CA TYR A 71 21.35 8.93 45.69
C TYR A 71 20.82 8.06 44.53
N ALA A 72 19.82 7.21 44.79
CA ALA A 72 19.15 6.43 43.74
C ALA A 72 18.47 7.32 42.68
N GLU A 73 17.80 8.40 43.09
CA GLU A 73 17.16 9.35 42.18
C GLU A 73 18.20 10.06 41.30
N SER A 74 19.36 10.39 41.86
CA SER A 74 20.46 10.96 41.08
C SER A 74 20.98 10.00 40.00
N MET A 75 20.91 8.67 40.20
CA MET A 75 21.23 7.70 39.15
C MET A 75 20.27 7.80 37.96
N LEU A 76 18.97 8.03 38.21
CA LEU A 76 17.98 8.27 37.16
C LEU A 76 18.33 9.52 36.33
N TRP A 77 18.69 10.63 36.98
CA TRP A 77 19.10 11.86 36.29
C TRP A 77 20.36 11.68 35.44
N ASN A 78 21.21 10.73 35.81
CA ASN A 78 22.43 10.35 35.08
C ASN A 78 22.20 9.23 34.05
N ASN A 79 20.96 8.84 33.76
CA ASN A 79 20.61 7.73 32.86
C ASN A 79 21.23 6.36 33.26
N LYS A 80 21.64 6.21 34.52
CA LYS A 80 22.22 4.97 35.06
C LYS A 80 21.11 3.99 35.46
N PHE A 81 20.27 3.62 34.51
CA PHE A 81 19.03 2.88 34.79
C PHE A 81 19.27 1.47 35.36
N ILE A 82 20.34 0.80 34.95
CA ILE A 82 20.70 -0.55 35.44
C ILE A 82 21.16 -0.48 36.90
N GLU A 83 22.10 0.41 37.22
CA GLU A 83 22.56 0.64 38.61
C GLU A 83 21.38 1.08 39.49
N GLY A 84 20.59 2.05 39.02
CA GLY A 84 19.42 2.56 39.73
C GLY A 84 18.37 1.48 39.97
N LYS A 85 18.12 0.58 38.99
CA LYS A 85 17.21 -0.56 39.16
C LYS A 85 17.65 -1.42 40.34
N THR A 86 18.90 -1.87 40.37
CA THR A 86 19.44 -2.70 41.46
C THR A 86 19.38 -1.96 42.80
N TYR A 87 19.69 -0.67 42.81
CA TYR A 87 19.70 0.10 44.05
C TYR A 87 18.29 0.33 44.61
N TYR A 88 17.32 0.66 43.74
CA TYR A 88 15.92 0.81 44.15
C TYR A 88 15.28 -0.51 44.59
N GLU A 89 15.66 -1.64 44.00
CA GLU A 89 15.23 -2.97 44.45
C GLU A 89 15.62 -3.20 45.92
N ASN A 90 16.88 -2.92 46.28
CA ASN A 90 17.33 -2.97 47.68
C ASN A 90 16.55 -1.99 48.59
N LEU A 91 16.18 -0.81 48.09
CA LEU A 91 15.41 0.17 48.87
C LEU A 91 13.96 -0.27 49.10
N ILE A 92 13.38 -1.02 48.17
CA ILE A 92 12.05 -1.64 48.31
C ILE A 92 12.11 -2.79 49.32
N ASP A 93 13.20 -3.58 49.32
CA ASP A 93 13.39 -4.65 50.32
C ASP A 93 13.54 -4.08 51.74
N LEU A 94 14.18 -2.92 51.88
CA LEU A 94 14.29 -2.21 53.16
C LEU A 94 12.97 -1.58 53.62
N ASP A 95 12.19 -1.01 52.70
CA ASP A 95 10.87 -0.45 52.98
C ASP A 95 9.93 -0.62 51.78
N SER A 96 9.08 -1.65 51.86
CA SER A 96 8.10 -1.97 50.81
C SER A 96 6.95 -0.96 50.70
N LYS A 97 6.82 -0.03 51.66
CA LYS A 97 5.81 1.04 51.67
C LYS A 97 6.39 2.40 51.29
N SER A 98 7.64 2.45 50.84
CA SER A 98 8.27 3.67 50.36
C SER A 98 7.74 4.05 48.98
N PHE A 99 6.87 5.07 48.95
CA PHE A 99 6.35 5.65 47.71
C PHE A 99 7.47 6.10 46.75
N PRO A 100 8.51 6.87 47.20
CA PRO A 100 9.58 7.31 46.32
C PRO A 100 10.42 6.15 45.75
N ALA A 101 10.64 5.08 46.54
CA ALA A 101 11.37 3.91 46.05
C ALA A 101 10.58 3.14 44.98
N ALA A 102 9.29 2.88 45.23
CA ALA A 102 8.42 2.20 44.26
C ALA A 102 8.31 2.97 42.93
N LEU A 103 8.12 4.29 43.00
CA LEU A 103 8.04 5.15 41.81
C LEU A 103 9.40 5.23 41.07
N GLY A 104 10.50 5.37 41.81
CA GLY A 104 11.85 5.38 41.25
C GLY A 104 12.20 4.07 40.54
N TYR A 105 11.88 2.94 41.14
CA TYR A 105 12.06 1.61 40.54
C TYR A 105 11.24 1.45 39.26
N ALA A 106 9.96 1.84 39.29
CA ALA A 106 9.10 1.81 38.10
C ALA A 106 9.67 2.66 36.96
N ASN A 107 10.23 3.83 37.26
CA ASN A 107 10.86 4.70 36.27
C ASN A 107 12.16 4.10 35.69
N CYS A 108 12.99 3.44 36.51
CA CYS A 108 14.15 2.68 36.03
C CYS A 108 13.72 1.56 35.06
N LEU A 109 12.73 0.75 35.47
CA LEU A 109 12.19 -0.34 34.67
C LEU A 109 11.60 0.15 33.33
N SER A 110 10.90 1.29 33.35
CA SER A 110 10.34 1.93 32.16
C SER A 110 11.41 2.31 31.14
N ASN A 111 12.50 2.94 31.59
CA ASN A 111 13.63 3.31 30.73
C ASN A 111 14.34 2.07 30.15
N LEU A 112 14.37 0.97 30.91
CA LEU A 112 14.84 -0.35 30.46
C LEU A 112 13.84 -1.10 29.59
N ARG A 113 12.65 -0.53 29.34
CA ARG A 113 11.55 -1.13 28.56
C ARG A 113 10.96 -2.40 29.18
N GLU A 114 11.18 -2.62 30.47
CA GLU A 114 10.55 -3.67 31.28
C GLU A 114 9.14 -3.23 31.72
N TYR A 115 8.29 -2.90 30.75
CA TYR A 115 7.06 -2.15 31.00
C TYR A 115 6.04 -2.87 31.88
N GLU A 116 5.93 -4.20 31.82
CA GLU A 116 4.99 -4.95 32.67
C GLU A 116 5.33 -4.82 34.16
N LYS A 117 6.61 -4.97 34.50
CA LYS A 117 7.09 -4.74 35.87
C LYS A 117 6.96 -3.28 36.26
N ALA A 118 7.32 -2.37 35.36
CA ALA A 118 7.17 -0.93 35.60
C ALA A 118 5.71 -0.56 35.94
N LEU A 119 4.73 -1.16 35.25
CA LEU A 119 3.31 -0.97 35.57
C LEU A 119 2.95 -1.48 36.98
N SER A 120 3.42 -2.66 37.36
CA SER A 120 3.18 -3.21 38.69
C SER A 120 3.65 -2.27 39.80
N TYR A 121 4.86 -1.72 39.67
CA TYR A 121 5.44 -0.86 40.71
C TYR A 121 4.88 0.57 40.71
N VAL A 122 4.49 1.12 39.56
CA VAL A 122 3.80 2.42 39.55
C VAL A 122 2.38 2.31 40.10
N ASP A 123 1.70 1.18 39.89
CA ASP A 123 0.40 0.92 40.50
C ASP A 123 0.54 0.74 42.03
N GLN A 124 1.58 0.04 42.52
CA GLN A 124 1.91 0.01 43.96
C GLN A 124 2.19 1.41 44.52
N ALA A 125 2.94 2.26 43.80
CA ALA A 125 3.15 3.64 44.22
C ALA A 125 1.82 4.41 44.32
N LEU A 126 0.87 4.18 43.41
CA LEU A 126 -0.46 4.79 43.45
C LEU A 126 -1.38 4.20 44.53
N GLU A 127 -1.14 2.97 45.00
CA GLU A 127 -1.80 2.44 46.19
C GLU A 127 -1.33 3.15 47.47
N LEU A 128 -0.03 3.44 47.56
CA LEU A 128 0.58 4.17 48.68
C LEU A 128 0.22 5.67 48.67
N SER A 129 0.12 6.28 47.49
CA SER A 129 -0.28 7.68 47.31
C SER A 129 -1.30 7.80 46.17
N LYS A 130 -2.58 7.65 46.53
CA LYS A 130 -3.69 7.73 45.58
C LYS A 130 -3.69 9.08 44.86
N ASN A 131 -3.88 9.05 43.54
CA ASN A 131 -3.93 10.21 42.66
C ASN A 131 -2.66 11.10 42.67
N ASN A 132 -1.50 10.56 43.06
CA ASN A 132 -0.26 11.29 42.98
C ASN A 132 0.04 11.72 41.53
N PRO A 133 0.21 13.02 41.23
CA PRO A 133 0.39 13.49 39.85
C PRO A 133 1.62 12.90 39.16
N ASN A 134 2.74 12.75 39.88
CA ASN A 134 3.99 12.22 39.32
C ASN A 134 3.84 10.74 38.96
N ALA A 135 3.18 9.96 39.83
CA ALA A 135 2.94 8.55 39.55
C ALA A 135 1.94 8.34 38.40
N LEU A 136 0.90 9.17 38.29
CA LEU A 136 -0.01 9.16 37.13
C LEU A 136 0.72 9.50 35.82
N ILE A 137 1.62 10.49 35.85
CA ILE A 137 2.47 10.85 34.70
C ILE A 137 3.38 9.67 34.32
N SER A 138 4.07 9.05 35.29
CA SER A 138 4.90 7.86 35.04
C SER A 138 4.08 6.73 34.43
N ARG A 139 2.91 6.43 35.00
CA ARG A 139 2.02 5.37 34.49
C ARG A 139 1.56 5.66 33.06
N LYS A 140 1.21 6.90 32.75
CA LYS A 140 0.87 7.34 31.38
C LYS A 140 1.99 7.00 30.39
N TYR A 141 3.22 7.44 30.68
CA TYR A 141 4.36 7.24 29.77
C TYR A 141 4.80 5.77 29.68
N ILE A 142 4.71 5.00 30.77
CA ILE A 142 4.91 3.55 30.76
C ILE A 142 3.93 2.88 29.79
N ARG A 143 2.64 3.21 29.87
CA ARG A 143 1.60 2.65 28.98
C ARG A 143 1.81 3.08 27.53
N LEU A 144 2.23 4.32 27.26
CA LEU A 144 2.56 4.80 25.91
C LEU A 144 3.74 4.02 25.32
N GLY A 145 4.84 3.88 26.07
CA GLY A 145 6.01 3.11 25.65
C GLY A 145 5.68 1.64 25.42
N TYR A 146 4.86 1.04 26.29
CA TYR A 146 4.44 -0.34 26.12
C TYR A 146 3.52 -0.53 24.90
N ALA A 147 2.59 0.41 24.66
CA ALA A 147 1.74 0.39 23.48
C ALA A 147 2.56 0.48 22.18
N ASP A 148 3.61 1.31 22.12
CA ASP A 148 4.54 1.36 20.98
C ASP A 148 5.27 0.04 20.76
N GLN A 149 5.81 -0.56 21.83
CA GLN A 149 6.48 -1.87 21.77
C GLN A 149 5.55 -2.98 21.25
N LEU A 150 4.30 -3.02 21.71
CA LEU A 150 3.29 -3.97 21.25
C LEU A 150 2.89 -3.70 19.80
N SER A 151 2.77 -2.42 19.41
CA SER A 151 2.45 -2.02 18.05
C SER A 151 3.48 -2.54 17.04
N LYS A 152 4.77 -2.40 17.36
CA LYS A 152 5.89 -2.93 16.55
C LYS A 152 5.81 -4.44 16.37
N LYS A 153 5.42 -5.17 17.43
CA LYS A 153 5.15 -6.63 17.39
C LYS A 153 3.80 -6.99 16.74
N ASN A 154 3.13 -6.05 16.08
CA ASN A 154 1.81 -6.19 15.44
C ASN A 154 0.68 -6.61 16.40
N LYS A 155 0.85 -6.39 17.72
CA LYS A 155 -0.15 -6.64 18.76
C LYS A 155 -1.02 -5.39 19.00
N ILE A 156 -1.65 -4.90 17.92
CA ILE A 156 -2.35 -3.61 17.91
C ILE A 156 -3.51 -3.54 18.92
N GLN A 157 -4.22 -4.65 19.15
CA GLN A 157 -5.37 -4.67 20.07
C GLN A 157 -4.94 -4.54 21.54
N GLU A 158 -3.83 -5.18 21.92
CA GLU A 158 -3.25 -5.05 23.26
C GLU A 158 -2.74 -3.62 23.49
N ALA A 159 -2.07 -3.04 22.49
CA ALA A 159 -1.63 -1.65 22.52
C ALA A 159 -2.79 -0.65 22.70
N LEU A 160 -3.89 -0.83 21.96
CA LEU A 160 -5.08 0.02 22.11
C LEU A 160 -5.67 -0.04 23.52
N LYS A 161 -5.68 -1.22 24.17
CA LYS A 161 -6.18 -1.38 25.54
C LYS A 161 -5.37 -0.55 26.55
N LEU A 162 -4.05 -0.49 26.39
CA LEU A 162 -3.19 0.35 27.25
C LEU A 162 -3.50 1.84 27.08
N LEU A 163 -3.73 2.29 25.85
CA LEU A 163 -4.11 3.67 25.58
C LEU A 163 -5.53 3.98 26.07
N ASP A 164 -6.46 3.04 25.98
CA ASP A 164 -7.79 3.18 26.57
C ASP A 164 -7.71 3.36 28.09
N ASN A 165 -6.83 2.62 28.77
CA ASN A 165 -6.59 2.78 30.21
C ASN A 165 -5.99 4.16 30.55
N ASN A 166 -5.09 4.70 29.72
CA ASN A 166 -4.62 6.09 29.90
C ASN A 166 -5.77 7.11 29.81
N LEU A 167 -6.73 6.88 28.92
CA LEU A 167 -7.90 7.76 28.76
C LEU A 167 -8.95 7.59 29.87
N ILE A 168 -8.81 6.59 30.76
CA ILE A 168 -9.57 6.54 32.00
C ILE A 168 -8.98 7.55 33.00
N ASP A 169 -7.64 7.63 33.06
CA ASP A 169 -6.93 8.53 33.96
C ASP A 169 -7.03 10.02 33.51
N ASP A 170 -6.90 10.29 32.21
CA ASP A 170 -7.16 11.60 31.58
C ASP A 170 -7.87 11.41 30.22
N PRO A 171 -9.21 11.57 30.16
CA PRO A 171 -10.00 11.38 28.94
C PRO A 171 -9.61 12.26 27.75
N GLU A 172 -8.90 13.35 28.01
CA GLU A 172 -8.52 14.33 27.01
C GLU A 172 -6.99 14.49 26.90
N ASP A 173 -6.21 13.47 27.31
CA ASP A 173 -4.76 13.48 27.13
C ASP A 173 -4.39 13.49 25.65
N ARG A 174 -3.74 14.58 25.22
CA ARG A 174 -3.39 14.84 23.82
C ARG A 174 -2.54 13.72 23.22
N GLU A 175 -1.50 13.30 23.93
CA GLU A 175 -0.53 12.31 23.43
C GLU A 175 -1.16 10.93 23.28
N THR A 176 -1.97 10.52 24.25
CA THR A 176 -2.70 9.25 24.21
C THR A 176 -3.73 9.24 23.09
N LEU A 177 -4.50 10.32 22.92
CA LEU A 177 -5.44 10.45 21.80
C LEU A 177 -4.75 10.37 20.44
N LEU A 178 -3.60 11.03 20.27
CA LEU A 178 -2.81 10.97 19.04
C LEU A 178 -2.29 9.56 18.75
N ASN A 179 -1.69 8.91 19.73
CA ASN A 179 -1.19 7.54 19.57
C ASN A 179 -2.33 6.56 19.28
N LYS A 180 -3.47 6.70 19.95
CA LYS A 180 -4.66 5.87 19.72
C LYS A 180 -5.19 6.06 18.30
N ALA A 181 -5.30 7.30 17.84
CA ALA A 181 -5.74 7.58 16.48
C ALA A 181 -4.80 6.96 15.44
N ASN A 182 -3.48 7.06 15.64
CA ASN A 182 -2.48 6.45 14.76
C ASN A 182 -2.59 4.91 14.72
N LEU A 183 -2.78 4.24 15.87
CA LEU A 183 -3.01 2.79 15.91
C LEU A 183 -4.31 2.38 15.20
N LEU A 184 -5.37 3.17 15.33
CA LEU A 184 -6.62 2.95 14.60
C LEU A 184 -6.44 3.11 13.08
N LEU A 185 -5.59 4.04 12.63
CA LEU A 185 -5.20 4.14 11.21
C LEU A 185 -4.45 2.90 10.73
N ILE A 186 -3.49 2.38 11.49
CA ILE A 186 -2.75 1.14 11.17
C ILE A 186 -3.70 -0.06 11.07
N LYS A 187 -4.72 -0.10 11.94
CA LYS A 187 -5.79 -1.11 11.96
C LYS A 187 -6.85 -0.89 10.85
N LYS A 188 -6.75 0.20 10.07
CA LYS A 188 -7.71 0.62 9.03
C LYS A 188 -9.12 0.91 9.58
N GLU A 189 -9.25 1.25 10.88
CA GLU A 189 -10.51 1.64 11.52
C GLU A 189 -10.76 3.15 11.40
N TYR A 190 -10.87 3.64 10.16
CA TYR A 190 -10.88 5.09 9.84
C TYR A 190 -11.96 5.89 10.57
N SER A 191 -13.17 5.34 10.74
CA SER A 191 -14.24 6.06 11.45
C SER A 191 -13.91 6.28 12.93
N LYS A 192 -13.27 5.31 13.59
CA LYS A 192 -12.84 5.47 14.99
C LYS A 192 -11.63 6.40 15.11
N ALA A 193 -10.70 6.34 14.16
CA ALA A 193 -9.57 7.27 14.09
C ALA A 193 -10.06 8.72 13.95
N GLU A 194 -10.99 8.99 13.04
CA GLU A 194 -11.61 10.31 12.84
C GLU A 194 -12.27 10.81 14.13
N LYS A 195 -13.11 9.98 14.77
CA LYS A 195 -13.72 10.30 16.07
C LYS A 195 -12.70 10.59 17.18
N THR A 196 -11.56 9.88 17.16
CA THR A 196 -10.50 10.07 18.16
C THR A 196 -9.75 11.38 17.92
N TYR A 197 -9.41 11.73 16.69
CA TYR A 197 -8.81 13.03 16.37
C TYR A 197 -9.75 14.18 16.71
N THR A 198 -11.07 14.05 16.51
CA THR A 198 -12.02 15.14 16.83
C THR A 198 -12.13 15.44 18.33
N LYS A 199 -11.64 14.55 19.21
CA LYS A 199 -11.51 14.85 20.64
C LYS A 199 -10.37 15.83 20.97
N LEU A 200 -9.44 16.06 20.05
CA LEU A 200 -8.36 17.03 20.22
C LEU A 200 -8.89 18.45 19.95
N ASN A 201 -9.41 19.11 20.97
CA ASN A 201 -10.00 20.45 20.83
C ASN A 201 -9.72 21.41 22.01
N LYS A 202 -8.87 21.00 22.98
CA LYS A 202 -8.53 21.81 24.17
C LYS A 202 -7.95 23.18 23.80
N THR A 203 -6.99 23.20 22.87
CA THR A 203 -6.34 24.42 22.43
C THR A 203 -6.57 24.71 20.95
N GLN A 204 -6.26 25.93 20.51
CA GLN A 204 -6.25 26.25 19.08
C GLN A 204 -5.31 25.34 18.29
N ASN A 205 -4.13 25.01 18.85
CA ASN A 205 -3.16 24.10 18.23
C ASN A 205 -3.71 22.67 18.14
N ASP A 206 -4.43 22.21 19.17
CA ASP A 206 -5.09 20.90 19.13
C ASP A 206 -6.14 20.84 18.02
N SER A 207 -6.90 21.91 17.82
CA SER A 207 -7.87 21.96 16.73
C SER A 207 -7.20 21.87 15.35
N ILE A 208 -6.01 22.46 15.15
CA ILE A 208 -5.25 22.35 13.90
C ILE A 208 -4.75 20.91 13.71
N ILE A 209 -4.18 20.31 14.76
CA ILE A 209 -3.69 18.93 14.75
C ILE A 209 -4.82 17.94 14.47
N SER A 210 -5.99 18.15 15.09
CA SER A 210 -7.22 17.40 14.85
C SER A 210 -7.59 17.40 13.37
N LEU A 211 -7.66 18.58 12.76
CA LEU A 211 -8.01 18.73 11.34
C LEU A 211 -6.99 18.07 10.42
N ASN A 212 -5.69 18.16 10.74
CA ASN A 212 -4.63 17.46 10.00
C ASN A 212 -4.77 15.92 10.09
N GLY A 213 -5.07 15.39 11.28
CA GLY A 213 -5.31 13.96 11.49
C GLY A 213 -6.58 13.47 10.80
N VAL A 214 -7.67 14.24 10.85
CA VAL A 214 -8.92 13.96 10.13
C VAL A 214 -8.71 13.99 8.61
N ALA A 215 -7.89 14.92 8.11
CA ALA A 215 -7.54 14.97 6.69
C ALA A 215 -6.79 13.72 6.24
N LEU A 216 -5.75 13.30 6.99
CA LEU A 216 -5.03 12.06 6.74
C LEU A 216 -5.96 10.84 6.79
N THR A 217 -6.84 10.79 7.79
CA THR A 217 -7.83 9.71 7.93
C THR A 217 -8.75 9.62 6.71
N ASN A 218 -9.22 10.77 6.21
CA ASN A 218 -10.06 10.82 5.02
C ASN A 218 -9.29 10.41 3.76
N HIS A 219 -8.01 10.78 3.62
CA HIS A 219 -7.15 10.31 2.53
C HIS A 219 -6.99 8.78 2.55
N LEU A 220 -6.63 8.20 3.69
CA LEU A 220 -6.48 6.75 3.84
C LEU A 220 -7.81 6.00 3.61
N ASN A 221 -8.94 6.66 3.86
CA ASN A 221 -10.29 6.17 3.56
C ASN A 221 -10.76 6.49 2.12
N ASN A 222 -9.85 6.90 1.21
CA ASN A 222 -10.09 7.27 -0.19
C ASN A 222 -11.12 8.41 -0.38
N LYS A 223 -11.28 9.32 0.59
CA LYS A 223 -12.19 10.48 0.54
C LYS A 223 -11.41 11.77 0.26
N GLU A 224 -10.73 11.84 -0.89
CA GLU A 224 -9.76 12.89 -1.21
C GLU A 224 -10.35 14.31 -1.18
N LYS A 225 -11.58 14.50 -1.66
CA LYS A 225 -12.26 15.80 -1.61
C LYS A 225 -12.48 16.28 -0.17
N LYS A 226 -12.80 15.36 0.76
CA LYS A 226 -12.95 15.68 2.18
C LYS A 226 -11.58 15.97 2.82
N ALA A 227 -10.57 15.17 2.49
CA ALA A 227 -9.20 15.41 2.96
C ALA A 227 -8.76 16.85 2.63
N LEU A 228 -8.92 17.28 1.37
CA LEU A 228 -8.58 18.65 0.95
C LEU A 228 -9.38 19.73 1.70
N ARG A 229 -10.68 19.51 1.91
CA ARG A 229 -11.52 20.45 2.67
C ARG A 229 -10.99 20.63 4.10
N PHE A 230 -10.67 19.54 4.80
CA PHE A 230 -10.15 19.61 6.17
C PHE A 230 -8.76 20.25 6.24
N THR A 231 -7.87 19.98 5.26
CA THR A 231 -6.56 20.66 5.22
C THR A 231 -6.68 22.16 4.97
N LEU A 232 -7.65 22.60 4.16
CA LEU A 232 -7.91 24.03 3.97
C LEU A 232 -8.37 24.68 5.27
N MET A 233 -9.27 24.02 6.01
CA MET A 233 -9.70 24.49 7.33
C MET A 233 -8.53 24.55 8.32
N ALA A 234 -7.65 23.54 8.32
CA ALA A 234 -6.46 23.51 9.17
C ALA A 234 -5.51 24.67 8.83
N LEU A 235 -5.24 24.89 7.54
CA LEU A 235 -4.35 25.95 7.05
C LEU A 235 -4.87 27.35 7.42
N THR A 236 -6.17 27.59 7.25
CA THR A 236 -6.78 28.86 7.67
C THR A 236 -6.61 29.11 9.16
N LYS A 237 -6.74 28.08 10.00
CA LYS A 237 -6.53 28.19 11.45
C LYS A 237 -5.05 28.35 11.80
N SER A 238 -4.13 27.72 11.07
CA SER A 238 -2.70 27.77 11.39
C SER A 238 -2.09 29.16 11.20
N HIS A 239 -2.66 30.03 10.37
CA HIS A 239 -2.21 31.43 10.25
C HIS A 239 -2.29 32.24 11.56
N LYS A 240 -3.09 31.78 12.52
CA LYS A 240 -3.23 32.39 13.85
C LYS A 240 -2.37 31.70 14.92
N SER A 241 -1.59 30.68 14.56
CA SER A 241 -0.68 29.99 15.47
C SER A 241 0.66 30.73 15.53
N SER A 242 1.30 30.75 16.70
CA SER A 242 2.70 31.17 16.85
C SER A 242 3.69 30.01 16.68
N ASP A 243 3.20 28.77 16.59
CA ASP A 243 4.02 27.57 16.42
C ASP A 243 4.33 27.35 14.92
N ASN A 244 5.53 27.78 14.50
CA ASN A 244 6.02 27.60 13.14
C ASN A 244 6.11 26.13 12.71
N THR A 245 6.42 25.22 13.65
CA THR A 245 6.49 23.78 13.35
C THR A 245 5.13 23.26 12.94
N LEU A 246 4.09 23.62 13.69
CA LEU A 246 2.70 23.26 13.39
C LEU A 246 2.22 23.89 12.08
N ILE A 247 2.60 25.14 11.80
CA ILE A 247 2.31 25.81 10.52
C ILE A 247 2.91 25.01 9.36
N TYR A 248 4.20 24.65 9.44
CA TYR A 248 4.86 23.91 8.37
C TYR A 248 4.27 22.51 8.18
N GLN A 249 3.99 21.78 9.26
CA GLN A 249 3.31 20.48 9.19
C GLN A 249 1.92 20.57 8.54
N THR A 250 1.18 21.65 8.83
CA THR A 250 -0.15 21.89 8.25
C THR A 250 -0.05 22.22 6.76
N THR A 251 0.90 23.08 6.38
CA THR A 251 1.17 23.40 4.98
C THR A 251 1.60 22.16 4.19
N GLU A 252 2.48 21.33 4.76
CA GLU A 252 2.89 20.05 4.15
C GLU A 252 1.67 19.16 3.89
N ARG A 253 0.80 18.96 4.88
CA ARG A 253 -0.42 18.15 4.74
C ARG A 253 -1.37 18.71 3.67
N TYR A 254 -1.50 20.03 3.58
CA TYR A 254 -2.29 20.69 2.54
C TYR A 254 -1.72 20.45 1.14
N ILE A 255 -0.40 20.57 0.96
CA ILE A 255 0.27 20.25 -0.30
C ILE A 255 0.04 18.79 -0.69
N GLN A 256 0.20 17.86 0.25
CA GLN A 256 -0.11 16.44 0.03
C GLN A 256 -1.57 16.26 -0.43
N ALA A 257 -2.52 16.95 0.19
CA ALA A 257 -3.93 16.89 -0.22
C ALA A 257 -4.19 17.47 -1.61
N LEU A 258 -3.46 18.51 -2.03
CA LEU A 258 -3.49 18.99 -3.42
C LEU A 258 -3.00 17.92 -4.39
N ILE A 259 -1.90 17.23 -4.06
CA ILE A 259 -1.35 16.13 -4.86
C ILE A 259 -2.35 14.97 -4.95
N TRP A 260 -2.94 14.55 -3.83
CA TRP A 260 -3.95 13.49 -3.78
C TRP A 260 -5.19 13.82 -4.64
N ASN A 261 -5.56 15.10 -4.71
CA ASN A 261 -6.67 15.58 -5.53
C ASN A 261 -6.27 15.92 -6.98
N LYS A 262 -5.08 15.52 -7.43
CA LYS A 262 -4.51 15.80 -8.76
C LYS A 262 -4.42 17.29 -9.12
N LYS A 263 -4.41 18.19 -8.14
CA LYS A 263 -4.29 19.65 -8.33
C LYS A 263 -2.82 20.06 -8.53
N TYR A 264 -2.14 19.44 -9.50
CA TYR A 264 -0.68 19.48 -9.64
C TYR A 264 -0.10 20.87 -9.88
N LYS A 265 -0.77 21.73 -10.67
CA LYS A 265 -0.31 23.11 -10.90
C LYS A 265 -0.26 23.89 -9.59
N LYS A 266 -1.34 23.81 -8.79
CA LYS A 266 -1.40 24.48 -7.49
C LYS A 266 -0.39 23.87 -6.51
N ALA A 267 -0.30 22.54 -6.46
CA ALA A 267 0.68 21.85 -5.63
C ALA A 267 2.11 22.31 -5.92
N GLN A 268 2.49 22.46 -7.20
CA GLN A 268 3.84 22.92 -7.57
C GLN A 268 4.14 24.34 -7.08
N ILE A 269 3.17 25.25 -7.16
CA ILE A 269 3.32 26.63 -6.66
C ILE A 269 3.55 26.62 -5.14
N GLU A 270 2.73 25.88 -4.41
CA GLU A 270 2.81 25.78 -2.95
C GLU A 270 4.10 25.07 -2.50
N ILE A 271 4.59 24.09 -3.26
CA ILE A 271 5.90 23.44 -3.00
C ILE A 271 7.05 24.44 -3.16
N ASN A 272 7.02 25.30 -4.18
CA ASN A 272 8.06 26.29 -4.40
C ASN A 272 8.12 27.29 -3.23
N ASP A 273 6.97 27.83 -2.82
CA ASP A 273 6.86 28.72 -1.66
C ASP A 273 7.31 28.02 -0.35
N PHE A 274 6.88 26.78 -0.14
CA PHE A 274 7.29 25.99 1.03
C PHE A 274 8.80 25.70 1.04
N LYS A 275 9.39 25.44 -0.13
CA LYS A 275 10.83 25.21 -0.32
C LYS A 275 11.63 26.46 0.04
N GLU A 276 11.18 27.65 -0.34
CA GLU A 276 11.82 28.92 0.03
C GLU A 276 11.75 29.15 1.54
N LYS A 277 10.54 29.04 2.13
CA LYS A 277 10.31 29.26 3.57
C LYS A 277 11.06 28.29 4.48
N THR A 278 11.26 27.05 4.02
CA THR A 278 11.93 26.00 4.80
C THR A 278 13.39 25.78 4.38
N GLN A 279 13.97 26.67 3.56
CA GLN A 279 15.35 26.60 3.09
C GLN A 279 15.70 25.24 2.46
N ASN A 280 14.79 24.73 1.61
CA ASN A 280 14.94 23.45 0.91
C ASN A 280 15.11 22.27 1.89
N SER A 281 14.26 22.21 2.91
CA SER A 281 14.17 21.13 3.90
C SER A 281 13.95 19.74 3.26
N VAL A 282 14.22 18.67 4.00
CA VAL A 282 13.97 17.28 3.59
C VAL A 282 12.50 17.07 3.21
N GLN A 283 11.57 17.69 3.94
CA GLN A 283 10.13 17.65 3.70
C GLN A 283 9.77 18.29 2.35
N SER A 284 10.38 19.43 2.01
CA SER A 284 10.11 20.09 0.72
C SER A 284 10.56 19.22 -0.48
N ILE A 285 11.69 18.52 -0.35
CA ILE A 285 12.18 17.58 -1.36
C ILE A 285 11.25 16.36 -1.45
N ALA A 286 10.79 15.84 -0.32
CA ALA A 286 9.83 14.72 -0.27
C ALA A 286 8.51 15.08 -0.98
N LEU A 287 7.99 16.29 -0.78
CA LEU A 287 6.79 16.78 -1.48
C LEU A 287 7.00 16.88 -3.00
N GLN A 288 8.17 17.36 -3.45
CA GLN A 288 8.52 17.42 -4.86
C GLN A 288 8.64 16.01 -5.47
N ALA A 289 9.28 15.09 -4.76
CA ALA A 289 9.38 13.69 -5.16
C ALA A 289 7.99 13.05 -5.27
N MET A 290 7.14 13.25 -4.27
CA MET A 290 5.75 12.78 -4.24
C MET A 290 4.93 13.33 -5.41
N LEU A 291 5.02 14.63 -5.71
CA LEU A 291 4.35 15.24 -6.85
C LEU A 291 4.81 14.57 -8.17
N ASN A 292 6.11 14.30 -8.30
CA ASN A 292 6.66 13.61 -9.45
C ASN A 292 6.13 12.17 -9.57
N ILE A 293 6.02 11.42 -8.47
CA ILE A 293 5.37 10.09 -8.46
C ILE A 293 3.94 10.17 -8.99
N TYR A 294 3.13 11.10 -8.49
CA TYR A 294 1.72 11.25 -8.90
C TYR A 294 1.55 11.74 -10.35
N LYS A 295 2.57 12.42 -10.91
CA LYS A 295 2.63 12.80 -12.32
C LYS A 295 3.17 11.69 -13.23
N ASN A 296 3.55 10.53 -12.68
CA ASN A 296 4.30 9.46 -13.38
C ASN A 296 5.68 9.91 -13.91
N ASN A 297 6.28 10.92 -13.26
CA ASN A 297 7.64 11.42 -13.48
C ASN A 297 8.62 10.63 -12.60
N PHE A 298 8.71 9.31 -12.79
CA PHE A 298 9.42 8.44 -11.85
C PHE A 298 10.94 8.67 -11.81
N LEU A 299 11.57 9.00 -12.94
CA LEU A 299 13.00 9.30 -12.99
C LEU A 299 13.33 10.56 -12.20
N GLU A 300 12.52 11.60 -12.37
CA GLU A 300 12.64 12.85 -11.63
C GLU A 300 12.39 12.60 -10.14
N ALA A 301 11.39 11.81 -9.76
CA ALA A 301 11.15 11.40 -8.37
C ALA A 301 12.34 10.64 -7.76
N ILE A 302 12.95 9.71 -8.51
CA ILE A 302 14.14 8.97 -8.06
C ILE A 302 15.29 9.94 -7.76
N ASN A 303 15.51 10.94 -8.62
CA ASN A 303 16.56 11.94 -8.41
C ASN A 303 16.28 12.80 -7.18
N GLU A 304 15.03 13.23 -6.96
CA GLU A 304 14.66 13.95 -5.74
C GLU A 304 14.89 13.11 -4.48
N TYR A 305 14.49 11.84 -4.48
CA TYR A 305 14.75 10.96 -3.33
C TYR A 305 16.24 10.68 -3.11
N LYS A 306 17.06 10.61 -4.18
CA LYS A 306 18.52 10.53 -4.02
C LYS A 306 19.07 11.78 -3.34
N ASN A 307 18.66 12.97 -3.78
CA ASN A 307 19.05 14.24 -3.17
C ASN A 307 18.61 14.33 -1.71
N LEU A 308 17.40 13.86 -1.42
CA LEU A 308 16.88 13.77 -0.07
C LEU A 308 17.75 12.87 0.81
N LEU A 309 18.10 11.67 0.34
CA LEU A 309 18.92 10.71 1.08
C LEU A 309 20.38 11.14 1.25
N VAL A 310 20.88 12.09 0.45
CA VAL A 310 22.17 12.76 0.70
C VAL A 310 22.06 13.69 1.91
N LYS A 311 20.94 14.40 2.09
CA LYS A 311 20.73 15.28 3.26
C LYS A 311 20.38 14.51 4.53
N ASP A 312 19.56 13.48 4.41
CA ASP A 312 19.17 12.61 5.53
C ASP A 312 19.14 11.15 5.06
N SER A 313 20.24 10.44 5.34
CA SER A 313 20.39 9.03 4.95
C SER A 313 19.42 8.08 5.65
N THR A 314 18.87 8.53 6.79
CA THR A 314 17.95 7.75 7.63
C THR A 314 16.48 8.10 7.38
N SER A 315 16.19 9.04 6.47
CA SER A 315 14.82 9.47 6.19
C SER A 315 13.92 8.30 5.79
N PHE A 316 12.78 8.17 6.48
CA PHE A 316 11.77 7.16 6.15
C PHE A 316 11.17 7.42 4.75
N ASP A 317 10.75 8.66 4.48
CA ASP A 317 10.20 9.07 3.18
C ASP A 317 11.23 8.91 2.06
N GLY A 318 12.51 9.17 2.35
CA GLY A 318 13.60 8.91 1.42
C GLY A 318 13.76 7.43 1.06
N ASN A 319 13.92 6.57 2.06
CA ASN A 319 14.24 5.15 1.86
C ASN A 319 13.05 4.38 1.28
N LEU A 320 11.85 4.52 1.84
CA LEU A 320 10.66 3.85 1.30
C LEU A 320 10.18 4.51 0.01
N GLY A 321 10.28 5.84 -0.11
CA GLY A 321 9.89 6.58 -1.30
C GLY A 321 10.71 6.19 -2.52
N ILE A 322 12.04 6.10 -2.40
CA ILE A 322 12.90 5.68 -3.52
C ILE A 322 12.66 4.21 -3.91
N ALA A 323 12.40 3.33 -2.94
CA ALA A 323 12.09 1.93 -3.23
C ALA A 323 10.80 1.80 -4.06
N ASN A 324 9.76 2.55 -3.70
CA ASN A 324 8.52 2.64 -4.46
C ASN A 324 8.71 3.30 -5.83
N ALA A 325 9.56 4.33 -5.93
CA ALA A 325 9.86 5.02 -7.18
C ALA A 325 10.57 4.10 -8.19
N TYR A 326 11.56 3.34 -7.74
CA TYR A 326 12.20 2.30 -8.56
C TYR A 326 11.21 1.23 -9.01
N TYR A 327 10.34 0.76 -8.10
CA TYR A 327 9.31 -0.22 -8.45
C TYR A 327 8.37 0.32 -9.54
N ALA A 328 7.89 1.56 -9.38
CA ALA A 328 6.99 2.21 -10.33
C ALA A 328 7.64 2.48 -11.69
N ASN A 329 8.98 2.60 -11.75
CA ASN A 329 9.74 2.75 -12.98
C ASN A 329 10.20 1.41 -13.60
N ASP A 330 9.71 0.27 -13.10
CA ASP A 330 10.12 -1.09 -13.48
C ASP A 330 11.61 -1.41 -13.23
N GLN A 331 12.29 -0.65 -12.36
CA GLN A 331 13.66 -0.91 -11.91
C GLN A 331 13.67 -1.83 -10.69
N ILE A 332 13.35 -3.10 -10.93
CA ILE A 332 13.06 -4.07 -9.86
C ILE A 332 14.29 -4.39 -9.00
N LYS A 333 15.49 -4.52 -9.58
CA LYS A 333 16.71 -4.84 -8.81
C LYS A 333 17.01 -3.73 -7.80
N GLU A 334 16.93 -2.49 -8.26
CA GLU A 334 17.14 -1.28 -7.48
C GLU A 334 16.06 -1.12 -6.40
N SER A 335 14.80 -1.40 -6.74
CA SER A 335 13.70 -1.41 -5.78
C SER A 335 13.90 -2.44 -4.67
N TYR A 336 14.32 -3.66 -5.02
CA TYR A 336 14.62 -4.72 -4.06
C TYR A 336 15.77 -4.34 -3.12
N ASN A 337 16.83 -3.74 -3.64
CA ASN A 337 17.95 -3.28 -2.82
C ASN A 337 17.53 -2.13 -1.89
N ALA A 338 16.76 -1.17 -2.41
CA ALA A 338 16.26 -0.03 -1.65
C ALA A 338 15.28 -0.45 -0.53
N VAL A 339 14.38 -1.42 -0.78
CA VAL A 339 13.45 -1.90 0.26
C VAL A 339 14.19 -2.67 1.35
N ASN A 340 15.21 -3.46 1.01
CA ASN A 340 16.04 -4.12 2.02
C ASN A 340 16.83 -3.10 2.85
N LYS A 341 17.39 -2.06 2.23
CA LYS A 341 18.01 -0.93 2.95
C LYS A 341 17.00 -0.19 3.84
N THR A 342 15.76 -0.05 3.40
CA THR A 342 14.70 0.52 4.25
C THR A 342 14.50 -0.33 5.50
N LEU A 343 14.46 -1.65 5.35
CA LEU A 343 14.27 -2.59 6.47
C LEU A 343 15.48 -2.68 7.42
N THR A 344 16.69 -2.24 7.01
CA THR A 344 17.82 -2.11 7.95
C THR A 344 17.67 -0.94 8.90
N PHE A 345 17.06 0.17 8.45
CA PHE A 345 16.75 1.32 9.30
C PHE A 345 15.45 1.12 10.09
N PHE A 346 14.43 0.55 9.44
CA PHE A 346 13.09 0.40 9.96
C PHE A 346 12.70 -1.08 10.00
N GLN A 347 13.19 -1.78 11.02
CA GLN A 347 12.91 -3.20 11.21
C GLN A 347 11.39 -3.45 11.29
N GLU A 348 10.94 -4.52 10.65
CA GLU A 348 9.54 -4.95 10.60
C GLU A 348 8.54 -3.93 9.99
N GLN A 349 9.02 -2.88 9.31
CA GLN A 349 8.12 -1.87 8.76
C GLN A 349 7.14 -2.47 7.73
N LYS A 350 5.85 -2.24 7.97
CA LYS A 350 4.74 -2.91 7.28
C LYS A 350 4.72 -2.64 5.77
N ASP A 351 4.85 -1.39 5.35
CA ASP A 351 4.74 -0.99 3.93
C ASP A 351 5.95 -1.46 3.10
N ALA A 352 7.15 -1.42 3.68
CA ALA A 352 8.36 -1.98 3.11
C ALA A 352 8.21 -3.50 2.92
N ASN A 353 7.68 -4.21 3.93
CA ASN A 353 7.37 -5.64 3.81
C ASN A 353 6.29 -5.92 2.75
N VAL A 354 5.27 -5.08 2.63
CA VAL A 354 4.25 -5.19 1.56
C VAL A 354 4.89 -5.01 0.19
N LEU A 355 5.76 -4.01 0.00
CA LEU A 355 6.49 -3.81 -1.26
C LEU A 355 7.41 -4.99 -1.57
N LEU A 356 8.16 -5.47 -0.58
CA LEU A 356 9.03 -6.64 -0.72
C LEU A 356 8.23 -7.89 -1.14
N ASN A 357 7.07 -8.11 -0.53
CA ASN A 357 6.17 -9.21 -0.91
C ASN A 357 5.63 -9.05 -2.32
N LYS A 358 5.23 -7.84 -2.75
CA LYS A 358 4.82 -7.56 -4.14
C LYS A 358 5.93 -7.89 -5.14
N ILE A 359 7.18 -7.52 -4.82
CA ILE A 359 8.34 -7.89 -5.63
C ILE A 359 8.49 -9.41 -5.69
N LYS A 360 8.46 -10.11 -4.55
CA LYS A 360 8.58 -11.58 -4.50
C LYS A 360 7.46 -12.28 -5.26
N GLU A 361 6.22 -11.80 -5.17
CA GLU A 361 5.05 -12.31 -5.91
C GLU A 361 5.24 -12.18 -7.43
N LYS A 362 5.77 -11.04 -7.92
CA LYS A 362 6.01 -10.80 -9.37
C LYS A 362 6.92 -11.88 -9.99
N PHE A 363 7.82 -12.47 -9.21
CA PHE A 363 8.80 -13.47 -9.67
C PHE A 363 8.60 -14.86 -9.06
N SER A 364 7.43 -15.12 -8.50
CA SER A 364 7.05 -16.47 -8.07
C SER A 364 6.44 -17.23 -9.24
N SER A 365 6.77 -18.52 -9.38
CA SER A 365 6.15 -19.35 -10.42
C SER A 365 4.65 -19.49 -10.14
N SER A 366 3.85 -19.34 -11.19
CA SER A 366 2.39 -19.30 -11.09
C SER A 366 1.72 -20.25 -12.04
N MET A 367 0.63 -20.85 -11.59
CA MET A 367 -0.30 -21.64 -12.40
C MET A 367 -1.64 -20.93 -12.39
N GLU A 368 -2.24 -20.75 -13.56
CA GLU A 368 -3.61 -20.26 -13.74
C GLU A 368 -4.39 -21.33 -14.49
N GLU A 369 -5.58 -21.65 -14.00
CA GLU A 369 -6.51 -22.58 -14.65
C GLU A 369 -7.82 -21.84 -14.92
N LYS A 370 -8.38 -22.04 -16.11
CA LYS A 370 -9.73 -21.58 -16.46
C LYS A 370 -10.50 -22.72 -17.08
N ILE A 371 -11.66 -23.00 -16.53
CA ILE A 371 -12.60 -24.00 -17.04
C ILE A 371 -13.88 -23.28 -17.39
N SER A 372 -14.41 -23.50 -18.58
CA SER A 372 -15.68 -22.91 -19.00
C SER A 372 -16.57 -23.85 -19.77
N TYR A 373 -17.85 -23.55 -19.67
CA TYR A 373 -18.92 -24.09 -20.50
C TYR A 373 -19.55 -22.93 -21.27
N SER A 374 -19.64 -23.08 -22.59
CA SER A 374 -20.25 -22.08 -23.47
C SER A 374 -21.33 -22.71 -24.34
N PHE A 375 -22.36 -21.93 -24.66
CA PHE A 375 -23.41 -22.32 -25.58
C PHE A 375 -23.95 -21.13 -26.36
N ASP A 376 -24.47 -21.40 -27.56
CA ASP A 376 -25.17 -20.43 -28.38
C ASP A 376 -26.61 -20.88 -28.69
N ASN A 377 -27.39 -20.00 -29.31
CA ASN A 377 -28.75 -20.31 -29.77
C ASN A 377 -28.80 -21.23 -31.01
N ASN A 378 -27.68 -21.45 -31.69
CA ASN A 378 -27.54 -22.39 -32.81
C ASN A 378 -27.20 -23.80 -32.34
N LYS A 379 -27.43 -24.09 -31.05
CA LYS A 379 -27.23 -25.41 -30.43
C LYS A 379 -25.78 -25.89 -30.46
N ASN A 380 -24.82 -24.96 -30.61
CA ASN A 380 -23.42 -25.27 -30.36
C ASN A 380 -23.14 -25.17 -28.86
N THR A 381 -22.43 -26.15 -28.34
CA THR A 381 -21.93 -26.16 -26.96
C THR A 381 -20.42 -26.41 -26.98
N ALA A 382 -19.72 -25.93 -25.94
CA ALA A 382 -18.32 -26.28 -25.74
C ALA A 382 -17.94 -26.31 -24.26
N ILE A 383 -17.04 -27.24 -23.92
CA ILE A 383 -16.31 -27.27 -22.66
C ILE A 383 -14.85 -26.95 -22.98
N SER A 384 -14.26 -26.03 -22.24
CA SER A 384 -12.86 -25.64 -22.40
C SER A 384 -12.13 -25.67 -21.06
N SER A 385 -10.87 -26.10 -21.08
CA SER A 385 -9.91 -25.92 -19.99
C SER A 385 -8.65 -25.27 -20.56
N LEU A 386 -8.14 -24.26 -19.86
CA LEU A 386 -6.90 -23.57 -20.19
C LEU A 386 -6.02 -23.54 -18.94
N THR A 387 -4.93 -24.29 -18.99
CA THR A 387 -3.86 -24.25 -18.01
C THR A 387 -2.74 -23.35 -18.52
N THR A 388 -2.34 -22.36 -17.75
CA THR A 388 -1.16 -21.52 -18.02
C THR A 388 -0.18 -21.62 -16.87
N ILE A 389 1.06 -22.02 -17.17
CA ILE A 389 2.18 -22.04 -16.22
C ILE A 389 3.17 -20.97 -16.63
N ASN A 390 3.57 -20.13 -15.68
CA ASN A 390 4.60 -19.12 -15.86
C ASN A 390 5.74 -19.36 -14.85
N VAL A 391 6.97 -19.48 -15.36
CA VAL A 391 8.17 -19.75 -14.57
C VAL A 391 9.21 -18.67 -14.82
N PRO A 392 9.34 -17.68 -13.93
CA PRO A 392 10.40 -16.67 -14.01
C PRO A 392 11.79 -17.30 -13.81
N ILE A 393 12.66 -17.26 -14.81
CA ILE A 393 14.03 -17.76 -14.72
C ILE A 393 14.94 -16.72 -14.06
N ASN A 394 14.79 -15.46 -14.46
CA ASN A 394 15.55 -14.32 -13.97
C ASN A 394 14.69 -13.05 -14.02
N LEU A 395 15.26 -11.88 -13.74
CA LEU A 395 14.51 -10.61 -13.72
C LEU A 395 13.90 -10.20 -15.05
N LYS A 396 14.49 -10.66 -16.17
CA LYS A 396 14.12 -10.30 -17.53
C LYS A 396 13.43 -11.42 -18.29
N THR A 397 13.57 -12.67 -17.86
CA THR A 397 13.16 -13.84 -18.64
C THR A 397 12.20 -14.72 -17.85
N SER A 398 11.06 -15.05 -18.46
CA SER A 398 10.12 -16.05 -17.95
C SER A 398 9.79 -17.07 -19.04
N LEU A 399 9.67 -18.34 -18.65
CA LEU A 399 9.12 -19.39 -19.50
C LEU A 399 7.60 -19.45 -19.31
N ILE A 400 6.89 -19.69 -20.40
CA ILE A 400 5.45 -19.89 -20.40
C ILE A 400 5.13 -21.23 -21.04
N GLY A 401 4.31 -22.00 -20.35
CA GLY A 401 3.61 -23.16 -20.92
C GLY A 401 2.11 -22.93 -20.90
N LYS A 402 1.44 -23.25 -21.99
CA LYS A 402 -0.02 -23.25 -22.09
C LYS A 402 -0.50 -24.59 -22.62
N TYR A 403 -1.52 -25.12 -21.96
CA TYR A 403 -2.26 -26.27 -22.43
C TYR A 403 -3.74 -25.90 -22.52
N THR A 404 -4.35 -26.09 -23.68
CA THR A 404 -5.78 -25.87 -23.89
C THR A 404 -6.43 -27.16 -24.31
N TYR A 405 -7.43 -27.60 -23.56
CA TYR A 405 -8.36 -28.63 -23.99
C TYR A 405 -9.68 -27.99 -24.38
N ARG A 406 -10.23 -28.35 -25.55
CA ARG A 406 -11.58 -27.92 -25.95
C ARG A 406 -12.35 -29.10 -26.52
N LYS A 407 -13.59 -29.27 -26.08
CA LYS A 407 -14.58 -30.16 -26.68
C LYS A 407 -15.75 -29.31 -27.12
N THR A 408 -16.09 -29.32 -28.40
CA THR A 408 -17.26 -28.63 -28.94
C THR A 408 -18.19 -29.61 -29.66
N GLN A 409 -19.48 -29.36 -29.59
CA GLN A 409 -20.51 -30.18 -30.22
C GLN A 409 -21.65 -29.30 -30.72
N ASN A 410 -22.19 -29.64 -31.87
CA ASN A 410 -23.52 -29.18 -32.27
C ASN A 410 -24.55 -30.27 -31.91
N THR A 411 -25.56 -29.93 -31.12
CA THR A 411 -26.50 -30.91 -30.58
C THR A 411 -27.66 -31.25 -31.52
N THR A 412 -27.77 -30.65 -32.71
CA THR A 412 -28.82 -31.00 -33.68
C THR A 412 -28.38 -32.07 -34.67
N ASN A 413 -27.10 -32.10 -35.02
CA ASN A 413 -26.52 -32.99 -36.03
C ASN A 413 -25.40 -33.89 -35.49
N ASP A 414 -25.22 -33.91 -34.16
CA ASP A 414 -24.22 -34.68 -33.42
C ASP A 414 -22.77 -34.53 -33.92
N GLN A 415 -22.47 -33.39 -34.56
CA GLN A 415 -21.11 -33.06 -34.97
C GLN A 415 -20.27 -32.69 -33.76
N LEU A 416 -19.21 -33.47 -33.52
CA LEU A 416 -18.32 -33.30 -32.38
C LEU A 416 -16.90 -33.00 -32.85
N ALA A 417 -16.21 -32.11 -32.14
CA ALA A 417 -14.78 -31.89 -32.30
C ALA A 417 -14.09 -31.70 -30.96
N LYS A 418 -12.86 -32.21 -30.86
CA LYS A 418 -11.95 -32.05 -29.71
C LYS A 418 -10.65 -31.44 -30.20
N SER A 419 -10.07 -30.51 -29.43
CA SER A 419 -8.70 -30.06 -29.63
C SER A 419 -7.87 -30.13 -28.35
N ASN A 420 -6.58 -30.40 -28.54
CA ASN A 420 -5.55 -30.25 -27.52
C ASN A 420 -4.44 -29.35 -28.07
N ASP A 421 -4.27 -28.18 -27.48
CA ASP A 421 -3.26 -27.21 -27.86
C ASP A 421 -2.14 -27.26 -26.81
N PHE A 422 -0.91 -27.44 -27.25
CA PHE A 422 0.27 -27.37 -26.39
C PHE A 422 1.22 -26.30 -26.93
N ILE A 423 1.44 -25.25 -26.15
CA ILE A 423 2.25 -24.09 -26.52
C ILE A 423 3.31 -23.85 -25.45
N LEU A 424 4.55 -23.70 -25.88
CA LEU A 424 5.65 -23.26 -25.04
C LEU A 424 6.22 -21.96 -25.57
N GLY A 425 6.85 -21.18 -24.70
CA GLY A 425 7.62 -20.06 -25.16
C GLY A 425 8.20 -19.21 -24.06
N ILE A 426 8.63 -18.02 -24.46
CA ILE A 426 9.42 -17.11 -23.64
C ILE A 426 8.78 -15.72 -23.60
N HIS A 427 8.88 -15.09 -22.43
CA HIS A 427 8.75 -13.65 -22.27
C HIS A 427 10.12 -13.09 -21.92
N TYR A 428 10.57 -12.09 -22.69
CA TYR A 428 11.85 -11.45 -22.50
C TYR A 428 11.72 -9.92 -22.44
N GLU A 429 12.14 -9.34 -21.32
CA GLU A 429 12.21 -7.90 -21.09
C GLU A 429 13.59 -7.37 -21.50
N PHE A 430 13.68 -6.79 -22.71
CA PHE A 430 14.93 -6.26 -23.25
C PHE A 430 15.46 -5.11 -22.38
N LYS A 431 14.57 -4.15 -22.10
CA LYS A 431 14.76 -2.97 -21.26
C LYS A 431 13.43 -2.68 -20.54
N PRO A 432 13.43 -1.93 -19.43
CA PRO A 432 12.20 -1.52 -18.77
C PRO A 432 11.19 -0.99 -19.79
N LYS A 433 9.98 -1.55 -19.77
CA LYS A 433 8.86 -1.18 -20.67
C LYS A 433 8.96 -1.65 -22.13
N LEU A 434 9.91 -2.52 -22.48
CA LEU A 434 10.00 -3.18 -23.79
C LEU A 434 10.06 -4.71 -23.61
N ILE A 435 8.98 -5.39 -23.97
CA ILE A 435 8.78 -6.82 -23.73
C ILE A 435 8.55 -7.51 -25.08
N LEU A 436 9.28 -8.60 -25.31
CA LEU A 436 9.06 -9.53 -26.41
C LEU A 436 8.43 -10.81 -25.86
N THR A 437 7.39 -11.27 -26.56
CA THR A 437 6.74 -12.56 -26.33
C THR A 437 6.91 -13.40 -27.58
N ALA A 438 7.44 -14.60 -27.42
CA ALA A 438 7.55 -15.59 -28.50
C ALA A 438 7.04 -16.93 -28.00
N LEU A 439 5.96 -17.42 -28.59
CA LEU A 439 5.29 -18.68 -28.26
C LEU A 439 5.15 -19.53 -29.53
N GLY A 440 5.35 -20.83 -29.40
CA GLY A 440 5.19 -21.80 -30.48
C GLY A 440 4.65 -23.12 -29.94
N GLY A 441 3.84 -23.80 -30.75
CA GLY A 441 3.15 -24.99 -30.30
C GLY A 441 2.42 -25.74 -31.40
N LEU A 442 1.73 -26.80 -31.00
CA LEU A 442 0.92 -27.63 -31.87
C LEU A 442 -0.48 -27.76 -31.30
N THR A 443 -1.48 -27.82 -32.18
CA THR A 443 -2.82 -28.28 -31.85
C THR A 443 -3.07 -29.62 -32.52
N THR A 444 -3.64 -30.56 -31.78
CA THR A 444 -4.21 -31.79 -32.32
C THR A 444 -5.72 -31.64 -32.32
N VAL A 445 -6.35 -31.85 -33.47
CA VAL A 445 -7.80 -31.71 -33.64
C VAL A 445 -8.37 -33.04 -34.11
N ASN A 446 -9.35 -33.55 -33.36
CA ASN A 446 -10.15 -34.70 -33.73
C ASN A 446 -11.59 -34.24 -33.94
N SER A 447 -12.02 -34.11 -35.19
CA SER A 447 -13.36 -33.67 -35.55
C SER A 447 -14.15 -34.78 -36.26
N TYR A 448 -15.46 -34.62 -36.38
CA TYR A 448 -16.34 -35.56 -37.08
C TYR A 448 -15.95 -35.79 -38.55
N SER A 449 -15.32 -34.81 -39.21
CA SER A 449 -14.94 -34.89 -40.62
C SER A 449 -13.48 -35.26 -40.83
N GLN A 450 -12.58 -34.85 -39.93
CA GLN A 450 -11.15 -35.05 -40.10
C GLN A 450 -10.34 -34.92 -38.81
N ASN A 451 -9.23 -35.66 -38.74
CA ASN A 451 -8.20 -35.53 -37.71
C ASN A 451 -6.96 -34.85 -38.31
N TYR A 452 -6.34 -33.95 -37.56
CA TYR A 452 -5.13 -33.26 -38.02
C TYR A 452 -4.32 -32.65 -36.89
N VAL A 453 -3.08 -32.33 -37.23
CA VAL A 453 -2.18 -31.53 -36.39
C VAL A 453 -1.92 -30.21 -37.11
N GLN A 454 -1.85 -29.12 -36.36
CA GLN A 454 -1.52 -27.82 -36.91
C GLN A 454 -0.58 -27.02 -36.02
N PHE A 455 0.31 -26.25 -36.64
CA PHE A 455 1.20 -25.33 -35.93
C PHE A 455 0.46 -24.08 -35.45
N LEU A 456 0.68 -23.73 -34.18
CA LEU A 456 0.23 -22.52 -33.51
C LEU A 456 1.44 -21.66 -33.15
N GLY A 457 1.29 -20.33 -33.19
CA GLY A 457 2.40 -19.46 -32.83
C GLY A 457 1.98 -18.03 -32.54
N GLN A 458 2.76 -17.35 -31.71
CA GLN A 458 2.58 -15.93 -31.42
C GLN A 458 3.96 -15.29 -31.26
N VAL A 459 4.17 -14.17 -31.95
CA VAL A 459 5.31 -13.28 -31.70
C VAL A 459 4.78 -11.87 -31.54
N SER A 460 5.02 -11.24 -30.39
CA SER A 460 4.58 -9.86 -30.16
C SER A 460 5.59 -9.03 -29.39
N VAL A 461 5.58 -7.74 -29.67
CA VAL A 461 6.41 -6.73 -28.99
C VAL A 461 5.47 -5.73 -28.34
N LYS A 462 5.65 -5.55 -27.03
CA LYS A 462 4.94 -4.56 -26.22
C LYS A 462 5.90 -3.48 -25.76
N LEU A 463 5.52 -2.22 -25.99
CA LEU A 463 6.31 -1.03 -25.68
C LEU A 463 5.46 0.02 -24.94
N LYS A 464 6.06 0.73 -23.99
CA LYS A 464 5.48 1.93 -23.37
C LYS A 464 6.26 3.19 -23.79
N PRO A 465 6.00 3.79 -24.97
CA PRO A 465 6.81 4.88 -25.50
C PRO A 465 6.72 6.15 -24.65
N PHE A 466 5.55 6.41 -24.05
CA PHE A 466 5.31 7.57 -23.18
C PHE A 466 4.57 7.18 -21.90
N LYS A 467 4.54 8.07 -20.90
CA LYS A 467 4.02 7.82 -19.53
C LYS A 467 2.61 7.20 -19.49
N PHE A 468 1.76 7.57 -20.45
CA PHE A 468 0.35 7.16 -20.52
C PHE A 468 -0.02 6.38 -21.77
N GLN A 469 0.96 5.93 -22.55
CA GLN A 469 0.74 5.22 -23.80
C GLN A 469 1.37 3.84 -23.75
N GLU A 470 0.63 2.84 -24.23
CA GLU A 470 1.12 1.48 -24.41
C GLU A 470 0.74 0.99 -25.80
N ILE A 471 1.71 0.42 -26.51
CA ILE A 471 1.53 -0.17 -27.83
C ILE A 471 1.98 -1.63 -27.79
N GLU A 472 1.22 -2.51 -28.44
CA GLU A 472 1.60 -3.90 -28.66
C GLU A 472 1.33 -4.23 -30.13
N GLY A 473 2.35 -4.73 -30.84
CA GLY A 473 2.21 -5.23 -32.20
C GLY A 473 2.69 -6.66 -32.29
N GLY A 474 2.03 -7.49 -33.10
CA GLY A 474 2.44 -8.88 -33.20
C GLY A 474 1.79 -9.65 -34.34
N TYR A 475 2.29 -10.87 -34.49
CA TYR A 475 1.75 -11.92 -35.33
C TYR A 475 1.17 -13.03 -34.45
N LEU A 476 -0.02 -13.52 -34.78
CA LEU A 476 -0.68 -14.63 -34.10
C LEU A 476 -1.25 -15.60 -35.15
N ARG A 477 -0.89 -16.88 -35.02
CA ARG A 477 -1.40 -17.97 -35.83
C ARG A 477 -2.21 -18.92 -34.95
N GLU A 478 -3.50 -19.04 -35.26
CA GLU A 478 -4.44 -19.88 -34.52
C GLU A 478 -5.45 -20.58 -35.42
N ILE A 479 -6.08 -21.65 -34.94
CA ILE A 479 -7.17 -22.32 -35.64
C ILE A 479 -8.52 -21.69 -35.28
N GLN A 480 -9.46 -21.68 -36.23
CA GLN A 480 -10.83 -21.24 -35.98
C GLN A 480 -11.60 -22.34 -35.23
N ASN A 481 -11.69 -22.23 -33.90
CA ASN A 481 -12.20 -23.28 -33.02
C ASN A 481 -13.57 -22.96 -32.38
N PHE A 482 -14.33 -22.01 -32.94
CA PHE A 482 -15.58 -21.55 -32.34
C PHE A 482 -16.62 -22.68 -32.19
N ASN A 483 -16.81 -23.50 -33.22
CA ASN A 483 -17.74 -24.64 -33.23
C ASN A 483 -17.11 -25.88 -33.92
N ALA A 484 -17.81 -27.01 -33.84
CA ALA A 484 -17.33 -28.30 -34.37
C ALA A 484 -17.12 -28.29 -35.89
N GLU A 485 -18.01 -27.65 -36.64
CA GLU A 485 -17.91 -27.53 -38.11
C GLU A 485 -16.65 -26.77 -38.53
N LEU A 486 -16.35 -25.63 -37.91
CA LEU A 486 -15.18 -24.83 -38.23
C LEU A 486 -13.87 -25.55 -37.92
N MET A 487 -13.82 -26.29 -36.81
CA MET A 487 -12.70 -27.17 -36.51
C MET A 487 -12.55 -28.26 -37.57
N GLY A 488 -13.67 -28.82 -38.03
CA GLY A 488 -13.74 -29.77 -39.13
C GLY A 488 -13.41 -29.18 -40.51
N ARG A 489 -13.21 -27.87 -40.66
CA ARG A 489 -12.80 -27.22 -41.91
C ARG A 489 -11.31 -26.86 -41.97
N LYS A 490 -10.54 -27.05 -40.89
CA LYS A 490 -9.10 -26.70 -40.83
C LYS A 490 -8.80 -25.23 -41.16
N ILE A 491 -9.71 -24.31 -40.84
CA ILE A 491 -9.48 -22.89 -41.11
C ILE A 491 -8.45 -22.35 -40.12
N VAL A 492 -7.35 -21.83 -40.65
CA VAL A 492 -6.25 -21.25 -39.88
C VAL A 492 -6.22 -19.76 -40.12
N ASN A 493 -6.22 -19.00 -39.04
CA ASN A 493 -6.13 -17.56 -39.06
C ASN A 493 -4.69 -17.11 -38.84
N ASN A 494 -4.20 -16.22 -39.70
CA ASN A 494 -2.91 -15.55 -39.58
C ASN A 494 -3.16 -14.07 -39.34
N HIS A 495 -3.04 -13.66 -38.09
CA HIS A 495 -3.28 -12.30 -37.64
C HIS A 495 -1.99 -11.50 -37.64
N LEU A 496 -2.00 -10.35 -38.29
CA LEU A 496 -1.13 -9.23 -37.97
C LEU A 496 -1.97 -8.23 -37.16
N TYR A 497 -1.56 -7.93 -35.93
CA TYR A 497 -2.34 -7.10 -35.04
C TYR A 497 -1.54 -5.96 -34.41
N MET A 498 -2.26 -4.92 -34.02
CA MET A 498 -1.76 -3.80 -33.25
C MET A 498 -2.79 -3.36 -32.23
N ASN A 499 -2.37 -3.26 -30.97
CA ASN A 499 -3.13 -2.67 -29.87
C ASN A 499 -2.44 -1.36 -29.45
N TYR A 500 -3.23 -0.33 -29.19
CA TYR A 500 -2.76 0.94 -28.65
C TYR A 500 -3.71 1.40 -27.56
N SER A 501 -3.16 1.73 -26.39
CA SER A 501 -3.92 2.30 -25.28
C SER A 501 -3.32 3.64 -24.87
N ILE A 502 -4.19 4.59 -24.57
CA ILE A 502 -3.83 5.91 -24.06
C ILE A 502 -4.66 6.24 -22.84
N SER A 503 -4.05 6.89 -21.86
CA SER A 503 -4.72 7.45 -20.69
C SER A 503 -4.30 8.91 -20.49
N THR A 504 -5.04 9.66 -19.70
CA THR A 504 -4.69 11.04 -19.35
C THR A 504 -4.76 11.27 -17.84
N ASN A 505 -4.13 12.36 -17.39
CA ASN A 505 -4.18 12.79 -16.00
C ASN A 505 -5.55 13.41 -15.60
N PHE A 506 -6.42 13.70 -16.57
CA PHE A 506 -7.77 14.23 -16.38
C PHE A 506 -8.88 13.18 -16.59
N ASN A 507 -8.54 11.89 -16.40
CA ASN A 507 -9.43 10.73 -16.41
C ASN A 507 -10.00 10.29 -17.77
N LEU A 508 -9.59 10.91 -18.88
CA LEU A 508 -9.93 10.44 -20.22
C LEU A 508 -8.97 9.31 -20.64
N GLY A 509 -9.46 8.34 -21.39
CA GLY A 509 -8.63 7.29 -21.97
C GLY A 509 -9.21 6.74 -23.25
N GLY A 510 -8.38 6.05 -24.01
CA GLY A 510 -8.74 5.43 -25.27
C GLY A 510 -8.04 4.10 -25.48
N PHE A 511 -8.65 3.25 -26.29
CA PHE A 511 -8.09 1.98 -26.73
C PHE A 511 -8.41 1.78 -28.21
N ILE A 512 -7.43 1.31 -28.97
CA ILE A 512 -7.56 0.95 -30.38
C ILE A 512 -6.95 -0.43 -30.55
N GLN A 513 -7.64 -1.29 -31.26
CA GLN A 513 -7.20 -2.61 -31.65
C GLN A 513 -7.48 -2.82 -33.13
N TYR A 514 -6.47 -3.23 -33.88
CA TYR A 514 -6.58 -3.55 -35.29
C TYR A 514 -6.03 -4.95 -35.57
N PHE A 515 -6.76 -5.73 -36.36
CA PHE A 515 -6.37 -7.04 -36.85
C PHE A 515 -6.54 -7.08 -38.37
N ARG A 516 -5.46 -7.39 -39.08
CA ARG A 516 -5.50 -7.91 -40.46
C ARG A 516 -5.34 -9.42 -40.38
N THR A 517 -6.31 -10.17 -40.89
CA THR A 517 -6.30 -11.63 -40.82
C THR A 517 -6.33 -12.22 -42.22
N GLN A 518 -5.37 -13.08 -42.52
CA GLN A 518 -5.41 -13.96 -43.68
C GLN A 518 -5.84 -15.36 -43.24
N GLN A 519 -6.89 -15.89 -43.85
CA GLN A 519 -7.43 -17.21 -43.55
C GLN A 519 -6.90 -18.23 -44.56
N SER A 520 -6.76 -19.49 -44.15
CA SER A 520 -6.26 -20.57 -45.03
C SER A 520 -7.24 -21.02 -46.12
N ASP A 521 -8.44 -20.45 -46.16
CA ASP A 521 -9.44 -20.65 -47.21
C ASP A 521 -9.47 -19.46 -48.20
N ASP A 522 -8.36 -18.71 -48.31
CA ASP A 522 -8.14 -17.56 -49.18
C ASP A 522 -8.99 -16.31 -48.88
N ASN A 523 -9.75 -16.31 -47.78
CA ASN A 523 -10.45 -15.10 -47.33
C ASN A 523 -9.54 -14.19 -46.49
N ASN A 524 -9.87 -12.90 -46.45
CA ASN A 524 -9.15 -11.89 -45.69
C ASN A 524 -10.11 -11.05 -44.88
N ARG A 525 -9.79 -10.81 -43.59
CA ARG A 525 -10.59 -10.01 -42.66
C ARG A 525 -9.82 -8.80 -42.16
N ASN A 526 -10.47 -7.64 -42.09
CA ASN A 526 -10.01 -6.56 -41.22
C ASN A 526 -10.97 -6.41 -40.05
N LEU A 527 -10.43 -6.19 -38.86
CA LEU A 527 -11.20 -5.85 -37.66
C LEU A 527 -10.55 -4.64 -37.01
N LEU A 528 -11.35 -3.61 -36.76
CA LEU A 528 -10.98 -2.44 -35.97
C LEU A 528 -11.93 -2.36 -34.77
N PHE A 529 -11.38 -2.26 -33.58
CA PHE A 529 -12.13 -1.96 -32.36
C PHE A 529 -11.55 -0.71 -31.72
N THR A 530 -12.40 0.25 -31.36
CA THR A 530 -12.00 1.46 -30.65
C THR A 530 -12.89 1.68 -29.44
N SER A 531 -12.31 2.24 -28.39
CA SER A 531 -13.00 2.60 -27.16
C SER A 531 -12.53 3.97 -26.71
N LEU A 532 -13.45 4.87 -26.39
CA LEU A 532 -13.20 6.15 -25.75
C LEU A 532 -13.95 6.17 -24.42
N TYR A 533 -13.25 6.40 -23.32
CA TYR A 533 -13.84 6.29 -22.00
C TYR A 533 -13.38 7.36 -21.02
N TYR A 534 -14.25 7.64 -20.04
CA TYR A 534 -13.97 8.49 -18.90
C TYR A 534 -13.97 7.66 -17.61
N THR A 535 -12.95 7.84 -16.79
CA THR A 535 -12.84 7.18 -15.47
C THR A 535 -13.56 8.04 -14.42
N VAL A 536 -14.76 7.63 -14.05
CA VAL A 536 -15.63 8.33 -13.08
C VAL A 536 -15.09 8.19 -11.66
N LEU A 537 -14.65 6.98 -11.30
CA LEU A 537 -14.09 6.66 -10.00
C LEU A 537 -12.84 5.80 -10.17
N SER A 538 -11.82 6.01 -9.33
CA SER A 538 -10.57 5.24 -9.39
C SER A 538 -10.59 3.98 -8.51
N LYS A 539 -11.32 3.99 -7.39
CA LYS A 539 -11.41 2.88 -6.43
C LYS A 539 -12.82 2.74 -5.82
N PRO A 540 -13.59 1.67 -6.16
CA PRO A 540 -13.35 0.77 -7.29
C PRO A 540 -13.27 1.57 -8.59
N THR A 541 -12.57 1.04 -9.58
CA THR A 541 -12.47 1.71 -10.88
C THR A 541 -13.82 1.62 -11.58
N ILE A 542 -14.39 2.76 -11.95
CA ILE A 542 -15.61 2.86 -12.74
C ILE A 542 -15.29 3.65 -13.99
N LYS A 543 -15.44 3.03 -15.15
CA LYS A 543 -15.28 3.66 -16.46
C LYS A 543 -16.61 3.62 -17.20
N THR A 544 -16.90 4.69 -17.91
CA THR A 544 -18.02 4.74 -18.85
C THR A 544 -17.53 5.30 -20.17
N GLY A 545 -18.08 4.84 -21.28
CA GLY A 545 -17.58 5.25 -22.57
C GLY A 545 -18.38 4.72 -23.74
N ILE A 546 -17.82 4.93 -24.92
CA ILE A 546 -18.34 4.45 -26.19
C ILE A 546 -17.33 3.47 -26.80
N ASN A 547 -17.85 2.39 -27.37
CA ASN A 547 -17.10 1.46 -28.20
C ASN A 547 -17.61 1.54 -29.63
N TYR A 548 -16.68 1.41 -30.58
CA TYR A 548 -16.98 1.21 -31.98
C TYR A 548 -16.22 0.00 -32.49
N GLN A 549 -16.89 -0.85 -33.26
CA GLN A 549 -16.29 -2.00 -33.91
C GLN A 549 -16.63 -1.99 -35.39
N PHE A 550 -15.63 -2.22 -36.24
CA PHE A 550 -15.76 -2.42 -37.67
C PHE A 550 -15.15 -3.75 -38.06
N ILE A 551 -15.85 -4.54 -38.87
CA ILE A 551 -15.33 -5.77 -39.46
C ILE A 551 -15.70 -5.79 -40.95
N ASN A 552 -14.75 -6.20 -41.79
CA ASN A 552 -15.04 -6.59 -43.17
C ASN A 552 -14.26 -7.83 -43.58
N PHE A 553 -14.84 -8.56 -44.52
CA PHE A 553 -14.20 -9.66 -45.23
C PHE A 553 -14.07 -9.34 -46.71
N LYS A 554 -13.08 -9.94 -47.37
CA LYS A 554 -12.91 -9.84 -48.82
C LYS A 554 -14.05 -10.56 -49.55
N GLU A 555 -14.46 -11.71 -49.03
CA GLU A 555 -15.51 -12.55 -49.61
C GLU A 555 -16.53 -12.96 -48.56
N GLN A 556 -17.81 -13.01 -48.96
CA GLN A 556 -18.89 -13.55 -48.15
C GLN A 556 -18.91 -15.08 -48.26
N LYS A 557 -18.70 -15.73 -47.11
CA LYS A 557 -18.86 -17.17 -46.89
C LYS A 557 -19.84 -17.45 -45.74
N PRO A 558 -21.08 -16.90 -45.78
CA PRO A 558 -22.04 -16.96 -44.66
C PRO A 558 -22.53 -18.37 -44.35
N LEU A 559 -22.39 -19.31 -45.29
CA LEU A 559 -22.66 -20.73 -45.09
C LEU A 559 -21.68 -21.39 -44.10
N PHE A 560 -20.50 -20.80 -43.91
CA PHE A 560 -19.43 -21.41 -43.13
C PHE A 560 -19.15 -20.64 -41.84
N TYR A 561 -19.10 -19.31 -41.91
CA TYR A 561 -18.87 -18.44 -40.75
C TYR A 561 -19.35 -17.01 -41.00
N PHE A 562 -19.46 -16.25 -39.92
CA PHE A 562 -19.79 -14.83 -39.95
C PHE A 562 -18.70 -14.04 -40.69
N SER A 563 -18.97 -13.73 -41.96
CA SER A 563 -18.02 -13.11 -42.88
C SER A 563 -18.64 -11.93 -43.66
N PRO A 564 -19.12 -10.88 -42.98
CA PRO A 564 -19.79 -9.77 -43.65
C PRO A 564 -18.82 -8.94 -44.50
N LEU A 565 -19.29 -8.35 -45.60
CA LEU A 565 -18.53 -7.32 -46.33
C LEU A 565 -18.49 -6.02 -45.53
N ARG A 566 -19.55 -5.74 -44.77
CA ARG A 566 -19.62 -4.56 -43.90
C ARG A 566 -20.30 -4.87 -42.58
N PHE A 567 -19.59 -4.71 -41.48
CA PHE A 567 -20.14 -4.78 -40.14
C PHE A 567 -19.70 -3.58 -39.32
N ASN A 568 -20.67 -2.96 -38.64
CA ASN A 568 -20.42 -1.86 -37.72
C ASN A 568 -21.21 -2.11 -36.43
N ALA A 569 -20.59 -1.88 -35.27
CA ALA A 569 -21.28 -1.89 -33.99
C ALA A 569 -20.87 -0.68 -33.15
N TYR A 570 -21.86 -0.09 -32.48
CA TYR A 570 -21.70 1.04 -31.58
C TYR A 570 -22.29 0.64 -30.23
N GLU A 571 -21.52 0.72 -29.15
CA GLU A 571 -21.99 0.41 -27.80
C GLU A 571 -21.67 1.57 -26.85
N ILE A 572 -22.59 1.88 -25.95
CA ILE A 572 -22.28 2.59 -24.71
C ILE A 572 -21.99 1.52 -23.66
N PHE A 573 -20.94 1.69 -22.86
CA PHE A 573 -20.57 0.72 -21.84
C PHE A 573 -20.28 1.37 -20.49
N THR A 574 -20.47 0.59 -19.44
CA THR A 574 -19.98 0.84 -18.09
C THR A 574 -19.17 -0.37 -17.62
N ASP A 575 -17.98 -0.11 -17.08
CA ASP A 575 -17.01 -1.10 -16.62
C ASP A 575 -16.65 -0.81 -15.16
N ILE A 576 -16.93 -1.76 -14.27
CA ILE A 576 -16.76 -1.66 -12.82
C ILE A 576 -15.75 -2.71 -12.37
N ILE A 577 -14.62 -2.26 -11.84
CA ILE A 577 -13.47 -3.12 -11.52
C ILE A 577 -13.01 -2.89 -10.09
N ARG A 578 -12.84 -4.00 -9.36
CA ARG A 578 -12.00 -4.11 -8.18
C ARG A 578 -11.00 -5.22 -8.43
N ASP A 579 -9.77 -4.86 -8.79
CA ASP A 579 -8.71 -5.79 -9.21
C ASP A 579 -8.11 -6.55 -8.01
N ASP A 580 -7.78 -7.84 -8.19
CA ASP A 580 -7.21 -8.70 -7.14
C ASP A 580 -5.83 -8.22 -6.66
N LYS A 581 -5.08 -7.53 -7.53
CA LYS A 581 -3.78 -6.89 -7.20
C LYS A 581 -3.92 -5.74 -6.21
N THR A 582 -5.12 -5.18 -6.04
CA THR A 582 -5.38 -4.12 -5.05
C THR A 582 -5.63 -4.67 -3.64
N ILE A 583 -5.67 -5.99 -3.49
CA ILE A 583 -5.96 -6.67 -2.22
C ILE A 583 -4.66 -7.17 -1.60
N ASP A 584 -4.25 -6.57 -0.49
CA ASP A 584 -2.97 -6.88 0.17
C ASP A 584 -2.89 -8.33 0.68
N SER A 585 -3.96 -8.84 1.31
CA SER A 585 -3.94 -10.16 1.96
C SER A 585 -5.13 -11.04 1.56
N LYS A 586 -6.34 -10.67 1.99
CA LYS A 586 -7.59 -11.39 1.74
C LYS A 586 -8.71 -10.44 1.37
N GLY A 587 -9.62 -10.88 0.50
CA GLY A 587 -10.80 -10.11 0.17
C GLY A 587 -11.38 -10.42 -1.20
N THR A 588 -12.53 -9.81 -1.46
CA THR A 588 -13.29 -9.97 -2.71
C THR A 588 -12.80 -9.03 -3.80
N PHE A 589 -12.65 -9.56 -5.00
CA PHE A 589 -12.41 -8.80 -6.23
C PHE A 589 -13.53 -9.09 -7.23
N TYR A 590 -13.78 -8.16 -8.15
CA TYR A 590 -14.84 -8.29 -9.13
C TYR A 590 -14.58 -7.45 -10.37
N HIS A 591 -15.18 -7.86 -11.49
CA HIS A 591 -15.16 -7.14 -12.76
C HIS A 591 -16.50 -7.30 -13.45
N PHE A 592 -17.24 -6.21 -13.63
CA PHE A 592 -18.53 -6.19 -14.31
C PHE A 592 -18.49 -5.24 -15.50
N ILE A 593 -18.92 -5.71 -16.65
CA ILE A 593 -19.08 -4.88 -17.86
C ILE A 593 -20.53 -5.01 -18.31
N VAL A 594 -21.19 -3.87 -18.47
CA VAL A 594 -22.51 -3.77 -19.09
C VAL A 594 -22.37 -2.85 -20.28
N ALA A 595 -22.72 -3.33 -21.46
CA ALA A 595 -22.74 -2.53 -22.68
C ALA A 595 -24.04 -2.77 -23.44
N GLY A 596 -24.50 -1.74 -24.15
CA GLY A 596 -25.66 -1.81 -25.03
C GLY A 596 -25.57 -0.79 -26.16
N GLY A 597 -26.18 -1.11 -27.29
CA GLY A 597 -26.17 -0.22 -28.44
C GLY A 597 -26.77 -0.85 -29.68
N THR A 598 -26.14 -0.64 -30.84
CA THR A 598 -26.66 -1.12 -32.12
C THR A 598 -25.56 -1.69 -33.01
N GLN A 599 -25.93 -2.67 -33.84
CA GLN A 599 -25.09 -3.23 -34.89
C GLN A 599 -25.76 -3.16 -36.25
N PHE A 600 -24.95 -3.08 -37.30
CA PHE A 600 -25.31 -3.04 -38.70
C PHE A 600 -24.55 -4.15 -39.41
N ILE A 601 -25.26 -5.02 -40.10
CA ILE A 601 -24.71 -6.13 -40.88
C ILE A 601 -25.13 -5.88 -42.33
N GLU A 602 -24.15 -5.69 -43.22
CA GLU A 602 -24.36 -5.22 -44.59
C GLU A 602 -25.16 -3.90 -44.63
N ASN A 603 -26.16 -3.81 -45.50
CA ASN A 603 -27.07 -2.68 -45.63
C ASN A 603 -28.43 -2.94 -44.95
N ASN A 604 -28.49 -3.91 -44.02
CA ASN A 604 -29.73 -4.25 -43.32
C ASN A 604 -30.08 -3.21 -42.24
N LYS A 605 -31.34 -3.24 -41.76
CA LYS A 605 -31.77 -2.45 -40.60
C LYS A 605 -30.90 -2.77 -39.38
N ASN A 606 -30.69 -1.76 -38.53
CA ASN A 606 -29.94 -1.91 -37.30
C ASN A 606 -30.59 -2.93 -36.35
N GLN A 607 -29.75 -3.61 -35.58
CA GLN A 607 -30.17 -4.54 -34.54
C GLN A 607 -29.65 -4.05 -33.19
N LEU A 608 -30.43 -4.22 -32.13
CA LEU A 608 -29.99 -3.87 -30.78
C LEU A 608 -28.94 -4.86 -30.28
N THR A 609 -27.89 -4.33 -29.63
CA THR A 609 -26.85 -5.13 -28.99
C THR A 609 -26.86 -4.98 -27.48
N TYR A 610 -26.43 -6.03 -26.80
CA TYR A 610 -26.10 -6.04 -25.39
C TYR A 610 -24.89 -6.95 -25.12
N ARG A 611 -24.15 -6.60 -24.08
CA ARG A 611 -23.06 -7.41 -23.54
C ARG A 611 -23.02 -7.27 -22.02
N LEU A 612 -23.16 -8.40 -21.35
CA LEU A 612 -23.13 -8.53 -19.91
C LEU A 612 -21.97 -9.45 -19.55
N GLN A 613 -20.97 -8.93 -18.86
CA GLN A 613 -19.85 -9.70 -18.35
C GLN A 613 -19.79 -9.51 -16.84
N GLY A 614 -19.65 -10.60 -16.10
CA GLY A 614 -19.48 -10.56 -14.66
C GLY A 614 -18.39 -11.53 -14.22
N LYS A 615 -17.53 -11.09 -13.31
CA LYS A 615 -16.53 -11.90 -12.64
C LYS A 615 -16.53 -11.54 -11.17
N ILE A 616 -16.60 -12.55 -10.31
CA ILE A 616 -16.55 -12.39 -8.86
C ILE A 616 -15.57 -13.41 -8.33
N GLY A 617 -14.64 -12.96 -7.48
CA GLY A 617 -13.65 -13.85 -6.89
C GLY A 617 -13.20 -13.43 -5.51
N TYR A 618 -12.48 -14.33 -4.86
CA TYR A 618 -11.93 -14.14 -3.53
C TYR A 618 -10.44 -14.50 -3.50
N LYS A 619 -9.63 -13.58 -2.97
CA LYS A 619 -8.22 -13.82 -2.66
C LYS A 619 -8.13 -14.43 -1.28
N PHE A 620 -7.78 -15.72 -1.20
CA PHE A 620 -7.70 -16.47 0.06
C PHE A 620 -6.36 -16.24 0.77
N SER A 621 -5.32 -15.96 0.00
CA SER A 621 -3.99 -15.59 0.48
C SER A 621 -3.27 -14.75 -0.59
N PRO A 622 -2.11 -14.15 -0.26
CA PRO A 622 -1.24 -13.55 -1.26
C PRO A 622 -0.90 -14.46 -2.46
N ARG A 623 -1.02 -15.79 -2.29
CA ARG A 623 -0.61 -16.81 -3.26
C ARG A 623 -1.76 -17.55 -3.94
N LEU A 624 -3.01 -17.37 -3.51
CA LEU A 624 -4.15 -18.15 -4.02
C LEU A 624 -5.39 -17.29 -4.14
N ASN A 625 -5.99 -17.30 -5.34
CA ASN A 625 -7.31 -16.73 -5.58
C ASN A 625 -8.16 -17.64 -6.47
N LEU A 626 -9.48 -17.57 -6.26
CA LEU A 626 -10.50 -18.28 -7.04
C LEU A 626 -11.51 -17.27 -7.57
N HIS A 627 -12.12 -17.53 -8.72
CA HIS A 627 -13.21 -16.73 -9.25
C HIS A 627 -14.19 -17.53 -10.10
N LEU A 628 -15.42 -17.04 -10.14
CA LEU A 628 -16.43 -17.40 -11.12
C LEU A 628 -16.57 -16.25 -12.12
N TYR A 629 -16.90 -16.59 -13.36
CA TYR A 629 -17.20 -15.60 -14.38
C TYR A 629 -18.33 -16.06 -15.29
N SER A 630 -19.00 -15.08 -15.89
CA SER A 630 -20.04 -15.27 -16.88
C SER A 630 -19.99 -14.16 -17.92
N LEU A 631 -20.28 -14.50 -19.17
CA LEU A 631 -20.41 -13.60 -20.28
C LEU A 631 -21.68 -13.96 -21.04
N LYS A 632 -22.50 -12.95 -21.36
CA LYS A 632 -23.64 -13.08 -22.25
C LYS A 632 -23.65 -11.91 -23.23
N SER A 633 -23.74 -12.19 -24.52
CA SER A 633 -23.82 -11.14 -25.54
C SER A 633 -24.62 -11.61 -26.74
N ASN A 634 -25.19 -10.67 -27.50
CA ASN A 634 -25.82 -10.93 -28.79
C ASN A 634 -25.10 -10.20 -29.95
N ILE A 635 -23.91 -9.66 -29.72
CA ILE A 635 -23.15 -8.99 -30.79
C ILE A 635 -22.70 -10.05 -31.81
N ALA A 636 -22.97 -9.80 -33.09
CA ALA A 636 -22.76 -10.80 -34.14
C ALA A 636 -21.28 -11.21 -34.27
N SER A 637 -20.36 -10.29 -33.98
CA SER A 637 -18.91 -10.54 -33.97
C SER A 637 -18.42 -11.49 -32.86
N SER A 638 -19.25 -11.77 -31.85
CA SER A 638 -18.90 -12.67 -30.74
C SER A 638 -19.22 -14.14 -31.01
N THR A 639 -19.92 -14.45 -32.10
CA THR A 639 -20.26 -15.81 -32.50
C THR A 639 -19.88 -16.10 -33.94
N ALA A 640 -19.68 -17.37 -34.28
CA ALA A 640 -19.46 -17.77 -35.67
C ALA A 640 -20.66 -17.56 -36.59
N ALA A 641 -21.87 -17.31 -36.06
CA ALA A 641 -23.10 -17.27 -36.86
C ALA A 641 -24.02 -16.06 -36.58
N GLY A 642 -23.57 -15.06 -35.81
CA GLY A 642 -24.30 -13.78 -35.67
C GLY A 642 -25.38 -13.71 -34.59
N PHE A 643 -25.28 -14.51 -33.52
CA PHE A 643 -26.35 -14.66 -32.54
C PHE A 643 -25.88 -14.60 -31.07
N THR A 644 -26.76 -14.99 -30.12
CA THR A 644 -26.53 -14.96 -28.68
C THR A 644 -25.52 -16.01 -28.22
N TYR A 645 -24.50 -15.54 -27.51
CA TYR A 645 -23.46 -16.34 -26.86
C TYR A 645 -23.61 -16.27 -25.34
N THR A 646 -23.47 -17.40 -24.66
CA THR A 646 -23.31 -17.45 -23.20
C THR A 646 -22.11 -18.31 -22.84
N GLU A 647 -21.28 -17.82 -21.93
CA GLU A 647 -20.19 -18.56 -21.31
C GLU A 647 -20.27 -18.42 -19.80
N ILE A 648 -20.03 -19.51 -19.09
CA ILE A 648 -19.90 -19.54 -17.64
C ILE A 648 -18.66 -20.35 -17.31
N GLY A 649 -17.84 -19.83 -16.40
CA GLY A 649 -16.59 -20.48 -16.05
C GLY A 649 -16.14 -20.25 -14.62
N PHE A 650 -15.17 -21.05 -14.25
CA PHE A 650 -14.43 -21.01 -13.01
C PHE A 650 -12.95 -20.83 -13.35
N GLY A 651 -12.24 -20.05 -12.54
CA GLY A 651 -10.81 -19.94 -12.67
C GLY A 651 -10.11 -19.79 -11.35
N PHE A 652 -8.86 -20.23 -11.30
CA PHE A 652 -8.00 -20.01 -10.15
C PHE A 652 -6.60 -19.60 -10.56
N LYS A 653 -5.92 -18.92 -9.65
CA LYS A 653 -4.49 -18.59 -9.78
C LYS A 653 -3.77 -18.98 -8.50
N TRP A 654 -2.70 -19.75 -8.66
CA TRP A 654 -1.86 -20.22 -7.57
C TRP A 654 -0.39 -19.91 -7.82
N LEU A 655 0.25 -19.21 -6.87
CA LEU A 655 1.70 -19.04 -6.82
C LEU A 655 2.30 -20.27 -6.13
N PHE A 656 2.66 -21.31 -6.88
CA PHE A 656 3.01 -22.63 -6.34
C PHE A 656 4.45 -22.71 -5.81
N ALA A 657 5.41 -22.04 -6.46
CA ALA A 657 6.80 -22.00 -6.01
C ALA A 657 7.11 -20.71 -5.26
N LYS A 658 8.02 -20.78 -4.28
CA LYS A 658 8.61 -19.58 -3.66
C LYS A 658 9.52 -18.87 -4.66
N PHE A 659 9.76 -17.60 -4.41
CA PHE A 659 10.66 -16.75 -5.17
C PHE A 659 12.07 -17.39 -5.30
N LEU A 660 12.43 -17.82 -6.51
CA LEU A 660 13.66 -18.59 -6.82
C LEU A 660 14.95 -17.75 -6.83
N ASN A 661 14.86 -16.41 -6.79
CA ASN A 661 15.95 -15.51 -7.19
C ASN A 661 16.51 -14.61 -6.07
N GLU A 662 16.33 -14.93 -4.78
CA GLU A 662 16.89 -14.09 -3.67
C GLU A 662 18.41 -13.89 -3.83
N LYS A 663 19.17 -14.97 -4.14
CA LYS A 663 20.61 -14.90 -4.40
C LYS A 663 21.01 -14.13 -5.65
N ARG A 664 20.13 -14.04 -6.67
CA ARG A 664 20.42 -13.32 -7.93
C ARG A 664 20.05 -11.85 -7.84
N LEU A 665 19.07 -11.49 -7.01
CA LEU A 665 18.77 -10.09 -6.67
C LEU A 665 19.84 -9.47 -5.76
N SER A 666 20.47 -10.28 -4.90
CA SER A 666 21.47 -9.80 -3.92
C SER A 666 22.91 -9.72 -4.45
N LYS A 667 23.23 -10.31 -5.61
CA LYS A 667 24.58 -10.18 -6.19
C LYS A 667 24.77 -8.78 -6.77
N LYS A 668 25.78 -8.08 -6.26
CA LYS A 668 26.19 -6.74 -6.69
C LYS A 668 26.36 -6.70 -8.20
#